data_AF-A0A7V3T6J7-F1
#
_entry.id   AF-A0A7V3T6J7-F1
#
_cell.length_a   1.000
_cell.length_b   1.000
_cell.length_c   1.000
_cell.angle_alpha   90.00
_cell.angle_beta   90.00
_cell.angle_gamma   90.00
#
_symmetry.space_group_name_H-M   'P 1'
#
loop_
_entity.id
_entity.type
_entity.pdbx_description
1 polymer ?
#
loop_
_entity_poly.entity_id
_entity_poly.type
_entity_poly.pdbx_seq_one_letter_code
_entity_poly.pdbx_strand_id
1 'polypeptide(L)'
;MAQWLGACVALVASSSLWAAPKPIEITTRPVNFGDVPPIIDAIVWINQTMFNVWNDPGAANPLPYRAQNNEVFTNAPGAQMFGVPGFDFLTDRYGAKSAMRIWVNEGTIQAADVPPDTISVPEQTSLISVWANQILSPGPLEVSTKGVVRLAGSSIDVSRAGLRAGPALPTLFSYASYLGASNYYNNAGIDDLYWGFGNNNRLGAGGDPIYIPGGFVLPCPFVPSHDVFIPTWPYTNIVFLPVFNLCNYAAEAWTYMLSPTSYVVHVAFYPTNFLDSNFTMTVQFQVLRRDGGGITTFGFHNTEYDIVWRSNVTYSIYLQDDLAFRTNLFYGRNLGATTRRPSTFDLFRGSPYLTNYFGTGGNTPYDPTLLYNPTYRTNVVPITYAAYGAAVYGYILPSPAFLLNNLWDSTNLLGRIDVIGTNVSLHRTRLRGESSLVIQAPALADNRLASVDAPWVNFDIGSTNPHLLITNLSPRQVRRINGTIRCYAAIWDNFQYLPTQTNYIRFHVTFLDHNLSGLQPVVTDRFAVKVGSLTVQDPLTIGKRFHFEGTNLTFNSGGGLTLPVGYSLAGSNLPSLLNFTNEGLITITMAEAHFGDDRFNAQGQPRPLLSFVNRGTNTATSFFIRSGLIFNSGTLEAAGGILSMEAGRVQLQGENIAAVVTNITTNIVLDPIILALVTNVSTNITTNTLAARLTSRSLIEIRAGDMIASNSLIECARLMLSVTNNL
;
A
#
# COMPACT_ATOMS: atom_id res chain seq x y z
N MET A 1 -2.28 64.95 63.76
CA MET A 1 -1.60 64.60 65.01
C MET A 1 -2.35 63.43 65.61
N ALA A 2 -1.68 62.29 65.76
CA ALA A 2 -2.14 61.00 66.32
C ALA A 2 -3.07 60.10 65.46
N GLN A 3 -2.69 58.81 65.50
CA GLN A 3 -3.37 57.57 65.09
C GLN A 3 -3.40 57.23 63.60
N TRP A 4 -2.38 56.50 63.13
CA TRP A 4 -2.52 55.25 62.35
C TRP A 4 -1.22 54.45 62.52
N LEU A 5 -1.24 53.47 63.43
CA LEU A 5 -0.14 52.54 63.71
C LEU A 5 -0.77 51.15 63.74
N GLY A 6 -0.47 50.33 62.73
CA GLY A 6 -0.96 48.96 62.67
C GLY A 6 -1.06 48.36 61.28
N ALA A 7 0.07 48.23 60.56
CA ALA A 7 0.20 47.30 59.41
C ALA A 7 1.67 47.15 58.99
N CYS A 8 2.51 46.57 59.86
CA CYS A 8 3.86 46.13 59.48
C CYS A 8 4.15 44.75 60.09
N VAL A 9 3.44 43.70 59.68
CA VAL A 9 3.90 42.30 59.75
C VAL A 9 3.16 41.47 58.68
N ALA A 10 3.92 40.62 57.97
CA ALA A 10 3.50 39.55 57.07
C ALA A 10 3.13 39.90 55.61
N LEU A 11 4.14 40.28 54.82
CA LEU A 11 4.23 39.83 53.42
C LEU A 11 5.38 38.84 53.34
N VAL A 12 5.10 37.60 53.77
CA VAL A 12 5.95 36.44 53.49
C VAL A 12 5.97 36.30 51.97
N ALA A 13 7.16 36.38 51.39
CA ALA A 13 7.43 35.96 50.03
C ALA A 13 6.99 34.50 49.86
N SER A 14 5.81 34.28 49.30
CA SER A 14 5.46 33.02 48.67
C SER A 14 6.09 33.00 47.28
N SER A 15 7.43 32.98 47.21
CA SER A 15 8.11 32.38 46.08
C SER A 15 7.72 30.92 46.10
N SER A 16 6.92 30.47 45.13
CA SER A 16 6.69 29.06 44.89
C SER A 16 8.05 28.38 44.75
N LEU A 17 8.45 27.65 45.79
CA LEU A 17 9.58 26.74 45.76
C LEU A 17 9.18 25.61 44.81
N TRP A 18 9.46 25.78 43.53
CA TRP A 18 9.39 24.69 42.57
C TRP A 18 10.45 23.67 42.98
N ALA A 19 10.02 22.44 43.29
CA ALA A 19 10.94 21.37 43.62
C ALA A 19 11.89 21.14 42.44
N ALA A 20 13.19 21.04 42.71
CA ALA A 20 14.18 20.71 41.69
C ALA A 20 13.91 19.29 41.15
N PRO A 21 14.14 19.04 39.84
CA PRO A 21 13.94 17.73 39.24
C PRO A 21 14.81 16.69 39.96
N LYS A 22 14.31 15.47 40.11
CA LYS A 22 15.11 14.40 40.70
C LYS A 22 16.33 14.12 39.81
N PRO A 23 17.53 13.83 40.38
CA PRO A 23 18.67 13.45 39.57
C PRO A 23 18.42 12.17 38.75
N ILE A 24 17.72 11.19 39.34
CA ILE A 24 17.42 9.91 38.73
C ILE A 24 16.08 9.36 39.24
N GLU A 25 15.31 8.74 38.35
CA GLU A 25 14.11 7.97 38.65
C GLU A 25 14.24 6.58 38.01
N ILE A 26 14.04 5.53 38.81
CA ILE A 26 14.14 4.13 38.35
C ILE A 26 12.80 3.44 38.59
N THR A 27 12.10 3.09 37.51
CA THR A 27 10.85 2.34 37.57
C THR A 27 11.16 0.85 37.69
N THR A 28 11.08 0.33 38.92
CA THR A 28 11.37 -1.09 39.24
C THR A 28 10.12 -1.92 39.52
N ARG A 29 8.96 -1.27 39.70
CA ARG A 29 7.67 -1.92 39.92
C ARG A 29 6.71 -1.61 38.77
N PRO A 30 5.88 -2.58 38.34
CA PRO A 30 4.91 -2.36 37.29
C PRO A 30 4.05 -1.13 37.54
N VAL A 31 3.91 -0.33 36.50
CA VAL A 31 3.10 0.88 36.43
C VAL A 31 1.92 0.58 35.51
N ASN A 32 0.69 0.70 36.03
CA ASN A 32 -0.56 0.55 35.27
C ASN A 32 -1.52 1.68 35.67
N PHE A 33 -1.77 2.64 34.78
CA PHE A 33 -2.65 3.79 35.05
C PHE A 33 -3.76 3.90 34.00
N GLY A 34 -4.99 4.19 34.46
CA GLY A 34 -6.18 4.40 33.62
C GLY A 34 -6.67 5.85 33.52
N ASP A 35 -6.37 6.71 34.50
CA ASP A 35 -6.96 8.05 34.61
C ASP A 35 -5.92 9.18 34.51
N VAL A 36 -5.02 9.30 35.51
CA VAL A 36 -3.97 10.33 35.57
C VAL A 36 -2.60 9.66 35.44
N PRO A 37 -1.84 9.94 34.36
CA PRO A 37 -0.50 9.40 34.19
C PRO A 37 0.47 9.84 35.31
N PRO A 38 1.46 9.00 35.68
CA PRO A 38 2.41 9.34 36.72
C PRO A 38 3.33 10.47 36.26
N ILE A 39 3.57 11.44 37.12
CA ILE A 39 4.52 12.52 36.84
C ILE A 39 5.94 11.98 37.07
N ILE A 40 6.69 11.81 36.00
CA ILE A 40 8.14 11.56 36.06
C ILE A 40 8.83 12.89 35.83
N ASP A 41 9.38 13.46 36.90
CA ASP A 41 10.18 14.69 36.88
C ASP A 41 11.61 14.37 37.32
N ALA A 42 12.44 13.97 36.36
CA ALA A 42 13.81 13.52 36.61
C ALA A 42 14.73 13.74 35.42
N ILE A 43 15.98 14.10 35.70
CA ILE A 43 17.03 14.28 34.68
C ILE A 43 17.32 12.95 33.96
N VAL A 44 17.38 11.85 34.72
CA VAL A 44 17.58 10.48 34.22
C VAL A 44 16.36 9.63 34.57
N TRP A 45 15.80 8.94 33.57
CA TRP A 45 14.72 7.97 33.76
C TRP A 45 15.13 6.61 33.23
N ILE A 46 15.09 5.59 34.09
CA ILE A 46 15.37 4.20 33.75
C ILE A 46 14.11 3.38 34.01
N ASN A 47 13.49 2.84 32.95
CA ASN A 47 12.42 1.87 33.07
C ASN A 47 12.99 0.44 33.07
N GLN A 48 12.72 -0.33 34.13
CA GLN A 48 13.18 -1.72 34.27
C GLN A 48 12.02 -2.74 34.30
N THR A 49 10.80 -2.28 34.04
CA THR A 49 9.59 -3.07 34.22
C THR A 49 8.49 -2.66 33.25
N MET A 50 7.26 -3.11 33.48
CA MET A 50 6.10 -2.70 32.71
C MET A 50 5.69 -1.26 33.06
N PHE A 51 5.53 -0.40 32.05
CA PHE A 51 5.07 0.97 32.19
C PHE A 51 3.91 1.25 31.23
N ASN A 52 2.69 1.14 31.75
CA ASN A 52 1.46 1.28 31.00
C ASN A 52 0.76 2.59 31.36
N VAL A 53 0.53 3.42 30.35
CA VAL A 53 -0.20 4.68 30.46
C VAL A 53 -1.38 4.64 29.50
N TRP A 54 -2.57 4.61 30.06
CA TRP A 54 -3.82 4.71 29.32
C TRP A 54 -4.44 6.06 29.64
N ASN A 55 -4.58 6.93 28.65
CA ASN A 55 -5.40 8.13 28.82
C ASN A 55 -6.88 7.76 28.60
N ASP A 56 -7.74 8.23 29.49
CA ASP A 56 -9.19 8.04 29.42
C ASP A 56 -9.73 8.49 28.03
N PRO A 57 -10.47 7.61 27.30
CA PRO A 57 -11.18 7.98 26.07
C PRO A 57 -12.12 9.18 26.22
N GLY A 58 -12.61 9.46 27.44
CA GLY A 58 -13.45 10.61 27.76
C GLY A 58 -12.68 11.94 27.95
N ALA A 59 -11.34 11.93 27.98
CA ALA A 59 -10.55 13.15 28.03
C ALA A 59 -10.73 13.94 26.73
N ALA A 60 -10.97 15.25 26.82
CA ALA A 60 -11.23 16.09 25.65
C ALA A 60 -10.05 16.16 24.64
N ASN A 61 -8.84 15.76 25.06
CA ASN A 61 -7.65 15.66 24.21
C ASN A 61 -6.58 14.75 24.84
N PRO A 62 -6.62 13.42 24.64
CA PRO A 62 -5.54 12.54 25.06
C PRO A 62 -4.23 12.96 24.39
N LEU A 63 -3.19 13.27 25.17
CA LEU A 63 -1.87 13.60 24.62
C LEU A 63 -0.92 12.42 24.87
N PRO A 64 0.03 12.13 23.97
CA PRO A 64 1.09 11.17 24.24
C PRO A 64 1.79 11.48 25.56
N TYR A 65 2.13 10.43 26.31
CA TYR A 65 2.82 10.57 27.60
C TYR A 65 4.18 11.24 27.41
N ARG A 66 4.50 12.17 28.31
CA ARG A 66 5.78 12.89 28.35
C ARG A 66 6.28 13.02 29.78
N ALA A 67 7.57 12.76 30.00
CA ALA A 67 8.26 13.06 31.25
C ALA A 67 8.78 14.51 31.28
N GLN A 68 8.91 15.09 32.47
CA GLN A 68 9.45 16.43 32.67
C GLN A 68 10.96 16.37 32.95
N ASN A 69 11.68 17.39 32.46
CA ASN A 69 13.12 17.60 32.67
C ASN A 69 14.04 16.44 32.25
N ASN A 70 13.53 15.48 31.47
CA ASN A 70 14.24 14.25 31.16
C ASN A 70 15.26 14.44 30.03
N GLU A 71 16.55 14.28 30.35
CA GLU A 71 17.64 14.37 29.39
C GLU A 71 18.18 13.00 28.97
N VAL A 72 18.00 11.99 29.83
CA VAL A 72 18.47 10.63 29.60
C VAL A 72 17.35 9.67 29.89
N PHE A 73 17.06 8.81 28.91
CA PHE A 73 16.09 7.74 29.06
C PHE A 73 16.70 6.38 28.73
N THR A 74 16.31 5.36 29.48
CA THR A 74 16.65 3.96 29.19
C THR A 74 15.47 3.06 29.45
N ASN A 75 14.99 2.36 28.43
CA ASN A 75 14.10 1.21 28.58
C ASN A 75 14.96 -0.06 28.60
N ALA A 76 15.09 -0.68 29.77
CA ALA A 76 16.00 -1.80 29.99
C ALA A 76 15.59 -3.07 29.21
N PRO A 77 16.51 -4.03 29.02
CA PRO A 77 16.19 -5.30 28.38
C PRO A 77 15.03 -6.02 29.09
N GLY A 78 14.02 -6.44 28.33
CA GLY A 78 12.83 -7.11 28.84
C GLY A 78 11.78 -6.18 29.47
N ALA A 79 12.06 -4.88 29.64
CA ALA A 79 11.06 -3.90 30.04
C ALA A 79 10.04 -3.64 28.91
N GLN A 80 8.80 -3.36 29.28
CA GLN A 80 7.70 -3.14 28.34
C GLN A 80 7.05 -1.79 28.63
N MET A 81 6.82 -1.00 27.59
CA MET A 81 6.06 0.24 27.69
C MET A 81 4.88 0.19 26.75
N PHE A 82 3.69 0.54 27.26
CA PHE A 82 2.47 0.61 26.47
C PHE A 82 1.76 1.94 26.72
N GLY A 83 1.45 2.66 25.64
CA GLY A 83 0.84 3.99 25.71
C GLY A 83 -0.38 4.13 24.82
N VAL A 84 -1.43 4.77 25.34
CA VAL A 84 -2.62 5.19 24.59
C VAL A 84 -2.84 6.69 24.84
N PRO A 85 -2.56 7.60 23.87
CA PRO A 85 -2.18 7.36 22.47
C PRO A 85 -0.69 7.03 22.23
N GLY A 86 0.19 7.10 23.23
CA GLY A 86 1.61 6.75 23.04
C GLY A 86 2.58 7.59 23.85
N PHE A 87 3.78 7.85 23.29
CA PHE A 87 4.90 8.49 23.98
C PHE A 87 5.57 9.58 23.13
N ASP A 88 5.96 10.68 23.79
CA ASP A 88 6.77 11.76 23.22
C ASP A 88 8.02 11.98 24.08
N PHE A 89 9.15 11.45 23.63
CA PHE A 89 10.44 11.51 24.30
C PHE A 89 11.22 12.75 23.85
N LEU A 90 11.22 13.78 24.69
CA LEU A 90 11.98 15.01 24.53
C LEU A 90 12.30 15.59 25.91
N THR A 91 13.25 16.53 25.98
CA THR A 91 13.50 17.28 27.20
C THR A 91 12.47 18.42 27.31
N ASP A 92 11.57 18.35 28.29
CA ASP A 92 10.59 19.41 28.58
C ASP A 92 10.97 20.13 29.88
N ARG A 93 11.60 21.30 29.76
CA ARG A 93 11.95 22.16 30.89
C ARG A 93 10.96 23.31 30.96
N TYR A 94 9.91 23.14 31.77
CA TYR A 94 8.89 24.17 31.99
C TYR A 94 8.21 24.65 30.69
N GLY A 95 7.92 23.74 29.77
CA GLY A 95 7.32 24.04 28.46
C GLY A 95 8.33 24.35 27.36
N ALA A 96 9.61 24.57 27.70
CA ALA A 96 10.68 24.66 26.73
C ALA A 96 11.12 23.26 26.29
N LYS A 97 10.84 22.94 25.02
CA LYS A 97 11.17 21.63 24.42
C LYS A 97 12.54 21.66 23.77
N SER A 98 13.34 20.64 24.03
CA SER A 98 14.65 20.44 23.40
C SER A 98 14.97 18.95 23.25
N ALA A 99 16.00 18.65 22.46
CA ALA A 99 16.47 17.27 22.32
C ALA A 99 16.95 16.71 23.67
N MET A 100 16.64 15.44 23.92
CA MET A 100 17.30 14.67 24.97
C MET A 100 18.78 14.50 24.64
N ARG A 101 19.62 14.28 25.66
CA ARG A 101 21.02 13.96 25.44
C ARG A 101 21.17 12.55 24.89
N ILE A 102 20.54 11.58 25.56
CA ILE A 102 20.63 10.14 25.23
C ILE A 102 19.25 9.49 25.39
N TRP A 103 18.85 8.69 24.42
CA TRP A 103 17.68 7.83 24.51
C TRP A 103 18.07 6.41 24.12
N VAL A 104 17.86 5.46 25.05
CA VAL A 104 18.19 4.05 24.85
C VAL A 104 16.93 3.20 24.99
N ASN A 105 16.68 2.33 24.03
CA ASN A 105 15.61 1.32 24.10
C ASN A 105 16.14 -0.08 23.80
N GLU A 106 16.26 -0.90 24.84
CA GLU A 106 16.60 -2.32 24.75
C GLU A 106 15.40 -3.24 25.04
N GLY A 107 14.31 -2.67 25.54
CA GLY A 107 13.01 -3.32 25.73
C GLY A 107 12.04 -3.09 24.58
N THR A 108 10.74 -3.28 24.83
CA THR A 108 9.66 -3.06 23.86
C THR A 108 8.88 -1.80 24.20
N ILE A 109 8.61 -0.94 23.21
CA ILE A 109 7.71 0.21 23.35
C ILE A 109 6.60 0.10 22.31
N GLN A 110 5.35 0.12 22.79
CA GLN A 110 4.15 -0.01 21.97
C GLN A 110 3.20 1.16 22.22
N ALA A 111 2.52 1.60 21.16
CA ALA A 111 1.43 2.56 21.27
C ALA A 111 0.21 2.10 20.47
N ALA A 112 -0.98 2.42 20.97
CA ALA A 112 -2.26 2.11 20.32
C ALA A 112 -3.13 3.36 20.16
N ASP A 113 -4.02 3.33 19.17
CA ASP A 113 -4.96 4.43 18.92
C ASP A 113 -5.93 4.57 20.08
N VAL A 114 -6.43 5.79 20.30
CA VAL A 114 -7.52 6.01 21.24
C VAL A 114 -8.82 5.58 20.57
N PRO A 115 -9.58 4.61 21.14
CA PRO A 115 -10.86 4.23 20.58
C PRO A 115 -11.80 5.45 20.51
N PRO A 116 -12.61 5.60 19.45
CA PRO A 116 -13.62 6.65 19.42
C PRO A 116 -14.62 6.46 20.56
N ASP A 117 -14.79 7.46 21.42
CA ASP A 117 -15.91 7.49 22.38
C ASP A 117 -17.21 7.85 21.63
N THR A 118 -18.31 7.32 22.14
CA THR A 118 -19.66 7.23 21.61
C THR A 118 -20.26 8.51 21.00
N ILE A 119 -19.73 9.73 21.21
CA ILE A 119 -20.45 10.96 20.79
C ILE A 119 -19.61 12.09 20.15
N SER A 120 -18.27 12.23 20.28
CA SER A 120 -17.66 13.49 19.79
C SER A 120 -16.15 13.58 19.57
N VAL A 121 -15.35 12.55 19.89
CA VAL A 121 -13.87 12.67 19.76
C VAL A 121 -13.41 11.93 18.50
N PRO A 122 -12.76 12.62 17.53
CA PRO A 122 -12.14 11.93 16.41
C PRO A 122 -11.05 10.98 16.94
N GLU A 123 -10.94 9.80 16.34
CA GLU A 123 -9.90 8.81 16.65
C GLU A 123 -8.52 9.49 16.65
N GLN A 124 -7.81 9.39 17.77
CA GLN A 124 -6.45 9.93 17.87
C GLN A 124 -5.42 8.86 17.54
N THR A 125 -4.53 9.22 16.63
CA THR A 125 -3.53 8.31 16.08
C THR A 125 -2.39 8.06 17.06
N SER A 126 -1.95 6.82 17.17
CA SER A 126 -0.85 6.45 18.04
C SER A 126 0.48 7.08 17.64
N LEU A 127 1.32 7.45 18.61
CA LEU A 127 2.58 8.14 18.36
C LEU A 127 3.70 7.61 19.26
N ILE A 128 4.83 7.26 18.65
CA ILE A 128 6.11 7.16 19.34
C ILE A 128 7.04 8.17 18.68
N SER A 129 7.28 9.28 19.37
CA SER A 129 8.17 10.36 18.92
C SER A 129 9.41 10.40 19.83
N VAL A 130 10.60 10.41 19.24
CA VAL A 130 11.86 10.53 19.96
C VAL A 130 12.67 11.66 19.35
N TRP A 131 13.01 12.65 20.18
CA TRP A 131 13.93 13.73 19.83
C TRP A 131 15.13 13.73 20.77
N ALA A 132 16.27 13.19 20.31
CA ALA A 132 17.47 13.04 21.12
C ALA A 132 18.75 13.18 20.30
N ASN A 133 19.84 13.69 20.88
CA ASN A 133 21.13 13.79 20.21
C ASN A 133 21.72 12.41 19.88
N GLN A 134 21.54 11.44 20.78
CA GLN A 134 21.92 10.04 20.60
C GLN A 134 20.72 9.13 20.84
N ILE A 135 20.37 8.33 19.84
CA ILE A 135 19.31 7.32 19.88
C ILE A 135 19.98 5.96 19.67
N LEU A 136 19.84 5.05 20.64
CA LEU A 136 20.25 3.65 20.53
C LEU A 136 19.03 2.77 20.79
N SER A 137 18.54 2.06 19.78
CA SER A 137 17.29 1.32 19.88
C SER A 137 17.38 -0.07 19.25
N PRO A 138 18.09 -1.03 19.86
CA PRO A 138 18.00 -2.42 19.42
C PRO A 138 16.62 -3.06 19.70
N GLY A 139 15.85 -2.50 20.64
CA GLY A 139 14.51 -2.96 21.00
C GLY A 139 13.41 -2.55 19.99
N PRO A 140 12.30 -3.31 19.91
CA PRO A 140 11.22 -3.01 18.96
C PRO A 140 10.40 -1.77 19.36
N LEU A 141 9.94 -1.04 18.34
CA LEU A 141 8.99 0.07 18.46
C LEU A 141 7.78 -0.21 17.57
N GLU A 142 6.59 -0.20 18.15
CA GLU A 142 5.38 -0.55 17.41
C GLU A 142 4.26 0.45 17.68
N VAL A 143 3.62 0.90 16.62
CA VAL A 143 2.41 1.72 16.65
C VAL A 143 1.33 1.08 15.78
N SER A 144 0.10 1.54 15.93
CA SER A 144 -1.06 1.04 15.18
C SER A 144 -0.95 1.30 13.67
N THR A 145 -1.98 0.86 12.91
CA THR A 145 -2.10 1.08 11.46
C THR A 145 -2.04 2.53 11.03
N LYS A 146 -2.49 3.45 11.89
CA LYS A 146 -2.48 4.89 11.64
C LYS A 146 -1.35 5.60 12.37
N GLY A 147 -0.62 4.87 13.22
CA GLY A 147 0.36 5.46 14.08
C GLY A 147 1.60 5.96 13.34
N VAL A 148 2.42 6.71 14.07
CA VAL A 148 3.71 7.21 13.58
C VAL A 148 4.82 6.81 14.54
N VAL A 149 5.87 6.20 14.00
CA VAL A 149 7.16 6.08 14.69
C VAL A 149 8.08 7.15 14.11
N ARG A 150 8.55 8.08 14.95
CA ARG A 150 9.46 9.15 14.53
C ARG A 150 10.70 9.20 15.41
N LEU A 151 11.87 9.02 14.80
CA LEU A 151 13.18 9.14 15.42
C LEU A 151 13.91 10.33 14.82
N ALA A 152 14.22 11.33 15.64
CA ALA A 152 14.91 12.55 15.24
C ALA A 152 16.15 12.80 16.11
N GLY A 153 17.34 12.83 15.51
CA GLY A 153 18.58 12.95 16.29
C GLY A 153 19.87 13.12 15.50
N SER A 154 20.97 13.46 16.18
CA SER A 154 22.27 13.60 15.51
C SER A 154 22.90 12.25 15.18
N SER A 155 22.79 11.29 16.09
CA SER A 155 23.28 9.91 15.94
C SER A 155 22.15 8.93 16.25
N ILE A 156 21.73 8.15 15.26
CA ILE A 156 20.67 7.16 15.38
C ILE A 156 21.21 5.78 15.04
N ASP A 157 21.17 4.87 16.01
CA ASP A 157 21.48 3.46 15.81
C ASP A 157 20.25 2.61 16.13
N VAL A 158 19.59 2.10 15.09
CA VAL A 158 18.46 1.17 15.17
C VAL A 158 18.87 -0.22 14.70
N SER A 159 20.16 -0.55 14.84
CA SER A 159 20.69 -1.85 14.40
C SER A 159 19.93 -2.99 15.05
N ARG A 160 19.49 -3.96 14.23
CA ARG A 160 18.71 -5.15 14.62
C ARG A 160 17.28 -4.88 15.13
N ALA A 161 16.89 -3.62 15.24
CA ALA A 161 15.57 -3.21 15.69
C ALA A 161 14.47 -3.68 14.72
N GLY A 162 13.26 -3.78 15.26
CA GLY A 162 12.03 -3.87 14.48
C GLY A 162 11.22 -2.60 14.69
N LEU A 163 11.04 -1.78 13.66
CA LEU A 163 10.18 -0.61 13.69
C LEU A 163 8.92 -0.92 12.91
N ARG A 164 7.76 -0.74 13.53
CA ARG A 164 6.46 -1.09 12.95
C ARG A 164 5.47 0.06 13.10
N ALA A 165 4.85 0.46 11.99
CA ALA A 165 3.56 1.11 11.98
C ALA A 165 2.60 0.22 11.20
N GLY A 166 1.64 -0.39 11.86
CA GLY A 166 0.80 -1.42 11.26
C GLY A 166 -0.16 -2.01 12.29
N PRO A 167 -1.11 -2.88 11.89
CA PRO A 167 -2.00 -3.47 12.87
C PRO A 167 -1.17 -4.33 13.82
N ALA A 168 -1.52 -4.26 15.09
CA ALA A 168 -1.12 -5.27 16.06
C ALA A 168 -1.59 -6.65 15.57
N LEU A 169 -1.00 -7.72 16.10
CA LEU A 169 -1.48 -9.09 15.86
C LEU A 169 -2.99 -9.10 16.01
N PRO A 170 -3.74 -9.83 15.15
CA PRO A 170 -5.18 -9.69 15.03
C PRO A 170 -5.81 -9.67 16.43
N THR A 171 -6.21 -8.46 16.86
CA THR A 171 -6.93 -8.31 18.11
C THR A 171 -8.24 -9.04 17.90
N LEU A 172 -8.66 -9.78 18.92
CA LEU A 172 -9.89 -10.59 18.88
C LEU A 172 -11.13 -9.77 18.50
N PHE A 173 -11.04 -8.44 18.57
CA PHE A 173 -12.10 -7.50 18.25
C PHE A 173 -11.52 -6.30 17.49
N SER A 174 -12.07 -6.02 16.31
CA SER A 174 -11.99 -4.71 15.67
C SER A 174 -13.39 -4.13 15.72
N TYR A 175 -13.53 -2.94 16.32
CA TYR A 175 -14.79 -2.21 16.26
C TYR A 175 -15.09 -1.92 14.78
N ALA A 176 -16.32 -2.24 14.38
CA ALA A 176 -16.82 -2.07 13.03
C ALA A 176 -16.69 -0.63 12.54
N SER A 177 -16.98 -0.44 11.26
CA SER A 177 -17.69 0.77 10.85
C SER A 177 -18.91 0.92 11.78
N TYR A 178 -18.92 1.84 12.75
CA TYR A 178 -20.01 1.92 13.73
C TYR A 178 -21.29 2.33 13.01
N LEU A 179 -22.24 1.43 12.79
CA LEU A 179 -23.60 1.77 12.35
C LEU A 179 -24.47 1.97 13.59
N GLY A 180 -24.56 3.21 14.07
CA GLY A 180 -25.57 3.62 15.04
C GLY A 180 -26.98 3.59 14.45
N ALA A 181 -27.99 3.97 15.23
CA ALA A 181 -29.39 3.90 14.82
C ALA A 181 -29.73 4.69 13.52
N SER A 182 -28.89 5.66 13.13
CA SER A 182 -29.06 6.44 11.90
C SER A 182 -27.75 6.87 11.25
N ASN A 183 -26.59 6.57 11.84
CA ASN A 183 -25.32 7.20 11.48
C ASN A 183 -24.19 6.17 11.40
N TYR A 184 -23.19 6.42 10.55
CA TYR A 184 -22.00 5.59 10.51
C TYR A 184 -20.67 6.29 10.26
N TYR A 185 -19.59 5.59 10.59
CA TYR A 185 -18.20 5.93 10.24
C TYR A 185 -17.60 4.78 9.46
N ASN A 186 -16.86 5.09 8.39
CA ASN A 186 -16.05 4.08 7.71
C ASN A 186 -14.79 3.80 8.50
N ASN A 187 -14.39 2.54 8.53
CA ASN A 187 -13.01 2.20 8.88
C ASN A 187 -12.05 2.88 7.90
N ALA A 188 -10.84 3.21 8.36
CA ALA A 188 -9.89 3.91 7.51
C ALA A 188 -9.53 3.14 6.24
N GLY A 189 -9.33 3.89 5.16
CA GLY A 189 -9.09 3.34 3.83
C GLY A 189 -10.29 2.62 3.23
N ILE A 190 -11.52 2.87 3.70
CA ILE A 190 -12.77 2.39 3.09
C ILE A 190 -13.60 3.60 2.67
N ASP A 191 -13.88 3.70 1.38
CA ASP A 191 -14.74 4.73 0.82
C ASP A 191 -15.95 4.09 0.14
N ASP A 192 -17.14 4.66 0.35
CA ASP A 192 -18.34 4.17 -0.32
C ASP A 192 -18.36 4.65 -1.77
N LEU A 193 -18.59 3.74 -2.71
CA LEU A 193 -18.69 4.03 -4.15
C LEU A 193 -20.13 4.21 -4.61
N TYR A 194 -21.05 3.39 -4.07
CA TYR A 194 -22.49 3.49 -4.32
C TYR A 194 -23.27 2.73 -3.25
N TRP A 195 -24.57 3.00 -3.18
CA TRP A 195 -25.50 2.29 -2.31
C TRP A 195 -26.91 2.29 -2.88
N GLY A 196 -27.69 1.28 -2.56
CA GLY A 196 -29.10 1.24 -2.91
C GLY A 196 -29.83 0.22 -2.07
N PHE A 197 -31.11 0.46 -1.84
CA PHE A 197 -32.06 -0.55 -1.42
C PHE A 197 -33.44 -0.16 -1.94
N GLY A 198 -34.26 -1.16 -2.22
CA GLY A 198 -35.60 -0.96 -2.73
C GLY A 198 -36.26 -2.28 -3.09
N ASN A 199 -37.29 -2.22 -3.94
CA ASN A 199 -37.98 -3.41 -4.41
C ASN A 199 -37.80 -3.58 -5.91
N ASN A 200 -37.68 -4.83 -6.36
CA ASN A 200 -37.61 -5.19 -7.77
C ASN A 200 -36.54 -4.39 -8.53
N ASN A 201 -35.34 -4.26 -7.94
CA ASN A 201 -34.18 -3.56 -8.51
C ASN A 201 -34.35 -2.06 -8.78
N ARG A 202 -35.39 -1.41 -8.24
CA ARG A 202 -35.62 0.03 -8.32
C ARG A 202 -35.53 0.68 -6.95
N LEU A 203 -34.98 1.89 -6.87
CA LEU A 203 -34.97 2.72 -5.66
C LEU A 203 -36.40 3.23 -5.37
N GLY A 204 -37.29 2.34 -4.92
CA GLY A 204 -38.73 2.58 -4.72
C GLY A 204 -39.57 1.31 -4.84
N ALA A 205 -40.88 1.46 -5.12
CA ALA A 205 -41.84 0.34 -5.22
C ALA A 205 -42.24 -0.02 -6.66
N GLY A 206 -41.58 0.53 -7.68
CA GLY A 206 -42.03 0.52 -9.08
C GLY A 206 -41.23 -0.34 -10.06
N GLY A 207 -40.48 -1.35 -9.58
CA GLY A 207 -39.71 -2.25 -10.46
C GLY A 207 -40.45 -3.52 -10.85
N ASP A 208 -39.95 -4.20 -11.88
CA ASP A 208 -40.47 -5.50 -12.34
C ASP A 208 -39.88 -6.66 -11.52
N PRO A 209 -40.71 -7.64 -11.11
CA PRO A 209 -40.24 -8.88 -10.47
C PRO A 209 -39.13 -9.58 -11.28
N ILE A 210 -38.22 -10.26 -10.59
CA ILE A 210 -37.10 -10.96 -11.23
C ILE A 210 -37.54 -12.35 -11.71
N TYR A 211 -37.18 -12.68 -12.95
CA TYR A 211 -37.20 -14.06 -13.44
C TYR A 211 -35.93 -14.79 -12.97
N ILE A 212 -36.09 -15.75 -12.06
CA ILE A 212 -34.98 -16.47 -11.40
C ILE A 212 -34.24 -17.44 -12.34
N PRO A 213 -34.91 -18.23 -13.20
CA PRO A 213 -34.23 -19.16 -14.10
C PRO A 213 -33.32 -18.41 -15.09
N GLY A 214 -32.03 -18.72 -15.07
CA GLY A 214 -31.03 -18.17 -15.99
C GLY A 214 -30.05 -17.17 -15.37
N GLY A 215 -30.41 -16.50 -14.26
CA GLY A 215 -29.52 -15.55 -13.58
C GLY A 215 -28.44 -16.21 -12.73
N PHE A 216 -28.82 -17.18 -11.90
CA PHE A 216 -27.95 -17.71 -10.84
C PHE A 216 -27.23 -19.01 -11.21
N VAL A 217 -26.82 -19.18 -12.47
CA VAL A 217 -26.23 -20.44 -12.97
C VAL A 217 -24.71 -20.37 -12.94
N LEU A 218 -24.06 -21.29 -12.22
CA LEU A 218 -22.60 -21.40 -12.21
C LEU A 218 -22.07 -21.96 -13.55
N PRO A 219 -20.86 -21.57 -13.99
CA PRO A 219 -19.91 -20.66 -13.33
C PRO A 219 -20.11 -19.18 -13.68
N CYS A 220 -21.17 -18.83 -14.42
CA CYS A 220 -21.44 -17.48 -14.93
C CYS A 220 -22.73 -16.88 -14.33
N PRO A 221 -22.89 -16.81 -13.00
CA PRO A 221 -24.10 -16.23 -12.44
C PRO A 221 -24.05 -14.71 -12.67
N PHE A 222 -25.21 -14.09 -12.79
CA PHE A 222 -25.37 -12.65 -12.91
C PHE A 222 -26.60 -12.19 -12.13
N VAL A 223 -26.58 -10.93 -11.71
CA VAL A 223 -27.75 -10.26 -11.15
C VAL A 223 -28.28 -9.28 -12.19
N PRO A 224 -29.60 -9.06 -12.26
CA PRO A 224 -30.15 -8.05 -13.14
C PRO A 224 -29.62 -6.64 -12.78
N SER A 225 -29.76 -5.72 -13.74
CA SER A 225 -29.45 -4.33 -13.50
C SER A 225 -30.32 -3.75 -12.38
N HIS A 226 -29.73 -2.91 -11.53
CA HIS A 226 -30.41 -2.32 -10.38
C HIS A 226 -29.99 -0.87 -10.13
N ASP A 227 -30.93 -0.10 -9.60
CA ASP A 227 -30.73 1.31 -9.31
C ASP A 227 -29.93 1.50 -8.01
N VAL A 228 -28.98 2.43 -8.02
CA VAL A 228 -28.15 2.83 -6.87
C VAL A 228 -27.96 4.33 -6.85
N PHE A 229 -27.65 4.90 -5.68
CA PHE A 229 -27.14 6.25 -5.51
C PHE A 229 -25.61 6.24 -5.55
N ILE A 230 -25.01 7.35 -6.00
CA ILE A 230 -23.57 7.57 -5.98
C ILE A 230 -23.21 8.78 -5.10
N PRO A 231 -22.02 8.82 -4.48
CA PRO A 231 -21.60 9.89 -3.55
C PRO A 231 -21.59 11.30 -4.12
N THR A 232 -21.33 11.45 -5.41
CA THR A 232 -20.93 12.74 -5.96
C THR A 232 -22.11 13.64 -6.33
N TRP A 233 -23.27 13.10 -6.71
CA TRP A 233 -24.41 13.87 -7.23
C TRP A 233 -25.74 13.12 -6.98
N PRO A 234 -26.89 13.81 -6.83
CA PRO A 234 -28.15 13.22 -6.35
C PRO A 234 -28.88 12.28 -7.36
N TYR A 235 -28.21 11.84 -8.43
CA TYR A 235 -28.83 10.99 -9.45
C TYR A 235 -28.71 9.50 -9.09
N THR A 236 -29.74 8.75 -9.49
CA THR A 236 -29.73 7.30 -9.51
C THR A 236 -28.89 6.82 -10.70
N ASN A 237 -28.00 5.87 -10.48
CA ASN A 237 -27.25 5.17 -11.52
C ASN A 237 -27.72 3.72 -11.60
N ILE A 238 -27.41 3.03 -12.68
CA ILE A 238 -27.72 1.62 -12.89
C ILE A 238 -26.42 0.82 -12.83
N VAL A 239 -26.39 -0.21 -11.99
CA VAL A 239 -25.26 -1.14 -11.85
C VAL A 239 -25.72 -2.56 -12.19
N PHE A 240 -24.80 -3.40 -12.66
CA PHE A 240 -25.00 -4.83 -12.89
C PHE A 240 -23.79 -5.59 -12.32
N LEU A 241 -23.95 -6.86 -11.96
CA LEU A 241 -22.86 -7.76 -11.55
C LEU A 241 -22.96 -9.09 -12.29
N PRO A 242 -21.83 -9.74 -12.63
CA PRO A 242 -20.45 -9.33 -12.33
C PRO A 242 -19.92 -8.23 -13.27
N VAL A 243 -18.89 -7.50 -12.81
CA VAL A 243 -18.11 -6.52 -13.59
C VAL A 243 -16.64 -6.90 -13.70
N PHE A 244 -16.06 -7.52 -12.67
CA PHE A 244 -14.63 -7.86 -12.64
C PHE A 244 -14.36 -9.30 -13.05
N ASN A 245 -15.17 -10.23 -12.55
CA ASN A 245 -14.98 -11.66 -12.75
C ASN A 245 -16.06 -12.22 -13.68
N LEU A 246 -15.74 -12.43 -14.95
CA LEU A 246 -16.69 -13.08 -15.87
C LEU A 246 -16.52 -14.60 -15.78
N CYS A 247 -17.62 -15.33 -15.54
CA CYS A 247 -17.67 -16.79 -15.63
C CYS A 247 -16.72 -17.57 -14.69
N ASN A 248 -16.36 -16.99 -13.55
CA ASN A 248 -15.42 -17.59 -12.57
C ASN A 248 -15.96 -17.52 -11.14
N TYR A 249 -17.13 -18.11 -10.92
CA TYR A 249 -17.83 -18.09 -9.64
C TYR A 249 -18.01 -19.47 -9.03
N ALA A 250 -18.05 -19.49 -7.70
CA ALA A 250 -18.63 -20.56 -6.91
C ALA A 250 -19.85 -20.03 -6.13
N ALA A 251 -20.57 -20.96 -5.51
CA ALA A 251 -21.64 -20.64 -4.59
C ALA A 251 -21.57 -21.55 -3.36
N GLU A 252 -21.81 -20.95 -2.20
CA GLU A 252 -22.04 -21.67 -0.95
C GLU A 252 -23.51 -21.52 -0.59
N ALA A 253 -24.15 -22.60 -0.16
CA ALA A 253 -25.55 -22.60 0.21
C ALA A 253 -25.76 -23.16 1.61
N TRP A 254 -26.70 -22.54 2.32
CA TRP A 254 -27.08 -22.94 3.66
C TRP A 254 -28.59 -22.97 3.78
N THR A 255 -29.14 -24.09 4.25
CA THR A 255 -30.58 -24.29 4.38
C THR A 255 -30.96 -24.61 5.82
N TYR A 256 -32.13 -24.16 6.24
CA TYR A 256 -32.64 -24.43 7.58
C TYR A 256 -34.15 -24.51 7.64
N MET A 257 -34.62 -25.45 8.45
CA MET A 257 -36.03 -25.69 8.70
C MET A 257 -36.44 -24.95 9.98
N LEU A 258 -37.30 -23.94 9.85
CA LEU A 258 -37.88 -23.20 10.97
C LEU A 258 -39.03 -23.98 11.63
N SER A 259 -39.78 -24.69 10.81
CA SER A 259 -40.87 -25.60 11.21
C SER A 259 -41.04 -26.66 10.13
N PRO A 260 -41.84 -27.73 10.34
CA PRO A 260 -42.01 -28.78 9.34
C PRO A 260 -42.43 -28.29 7.94
N THR A 261 -43.06 -27.12 7.83
CA THR A 261 -43.52 -26.48 6.58
C THR A 261 -42.77 -25.20 6.22
N SER A 262 -41.74 -24.79 6.96
CA SER A 262 -41.10 -23.48 6.77
C SER A 262 -39.58 -23.61 6.68
N TYR A 263 -39.03 -23.09 5.59
CA TYR A 263 -37.62 -23.22 5.24
C TYR A 263 -37.00 -21.88 4.89
N VAL A 264 -35.71 -21.81 5.11
CA VAL A 264 -34.85 -20.68 4.77
C VAL A 264 -33.71 -21.20 3.91
N VAL A 265 -33.45 -20.53 2.79
CA VAL A 265 -32.38 -20.86 1.84
C VAL A 265 -31.50 -19.64 1.66
N HIS A 266 -30.25 -19.74 2.08
CA HIS A 266 -29.22 -18.73 1.93
C HIS A 266 -28.26 -19.19 0.85
N VAL A 267 -27.95 -18.31 -0.11
CA VAL A 267 -26.97 -18.59 -1.16
C VAL A 267 -26.04 -17.40 -1.30
N ALA A 268 -24.75 -17.68 -1.32
CA ALA A 268 -23.70 -16.68 -1.49
C ALA A 268 -22.90 -17.00 -2.76
N PHE A 269 -22.97 -16.12 -3.76
CA PHE A 269 -22.16 -16.21 -4.98
C PHE A 269 -20.91 -15.38 -4.83
N TYR A 270 -19.77 -15.94 -5.22
CA TYR A 270 -18.48 -15.28 -5.06
C TYR A 270 -17.44 -15.74 -6.09
N PRO A 271 -16.49 -14.86 -6.49
CA PRO A 271 -15.47 -15.21 -7.45
C PRO A 271 -14.42 -16.15 -6.85
N THR A 272 -13.87 -17.06 -7.67
CA THR A 272 -12.89 -18.09 -7.20
C THR A 272 -11.49 -17.95 -7.77
N ASN A 273 -11.30 -17.17 -8.84
CA ASN A 273 -10.01 -17.07 -9.52
C ASN A 273 -9.25 -15.84 -9.01
N PHE A 274 -8.28 -16.07 -8.14
CA PHE A 274 -7.35 -15.04 -7.66
C PHE A 274 -6.00 -15.19 -8.36
N LEU A 275 -5.42 -14.08 -8.81
CA LEU A 275 -4.06 -14.07 -9.38
C LEU A 275 -2.97 -14.26 -8.31
N ASP A 276 -3.29 -13.99 -7.04
CA ASP A 276 -2.37 -14.11 -5.90
C ASP A 276 -2.72 -15.33 -5.05
N SER A 277 -1.82 -16.30 -4.96
CA SER A 277 -2.02 -17.56 -4.22
C SER A 277 -2.11 -17.39 -2.69
N ASN A 278 -1.66 -16.25 -2.16
CA ASN A 278 -1.77 -15.94 -0.74
C ASN A 278 -3.05 -15.14 -0.41
N PHE A 279 -3.84 -14.80 -1.42
CA PHE A 279 -5.16 -14.22 -1.27
C PHE A 279 -6.20 -15.35 -1.31
N THR A 280 -7.01 -15.42 -0.27
CA THR A 280 -8.09 -16.41 -0.16
C THR A 280 -9.37 -15.72 0.25
N MET A 281 -10.50 -16.35 -0.02
CA MET A 281 -11.80 -15.86 0.40
C MET A 281 -12.56 -16.97 1.11
N THR A 282 -13.29 -16.60 2.16
CA THR A 282 -14.17 -17.50 2.89
C THR A 282 -15.59 -16.95 2.88
N VAL A 283 -16.56 -17.86 2.93
CA VAL A 283 -17.97 -17.53 3.09
C VAL A 283 -18.49 -18.25 4.32
N GLN A 284 -19.18 -17.51 5.18
CA GLN A 284 -19.77 -18.03 6.40
C GLN A 284 -21.21 -17.54 6.54
N PHE A 285 -22.06 -18.41 7.03
CA PHE A 285 -23.44 -18.14 7.40
C PHE A 285 -23.57 -18.20 8.91
N GLN A 286 -24.28 -17.23 9.46
CA GLN A 286 -24.69 -17.23 10.85
C GLN A 286 -26.21 -17.13 10.93
N VAL A 287 -26.84 -18.04 11.68
CA VAL A 287 -28.29 -18.03 11.84
C VAL A 287 -28.69 -17.88 13.29
N LEU A 288 -29.48 -16.84 13.54
CA LEU A 288 -30.08 -16.58 14.84
C LEU A 288 -31.42 -17.33 14.87
N ARG A 289 -31.48 -18.38 15.70
CA ARG A 289 -32.51 -19.44 15.69
C ARG A 289 -33.97 -19.00 15.84
N ARG A 290 -34.26 -17.71 16.06
CA ARG A 290 -35.59 -17.23 16.45
C ARG A 290 -36.46 -16.77 15.28
N ASP A 291 -35.89 -16.18 14.23
CA ASP A 291 -36.68 -15.41 13.24
C ASP A 291 -36.45 -15.82 11.77
N GLY A 292 -35.62 -16.83 11.50
CA GLY A 292 -35.38 -17.31 10.14
C GLY A 292 -34.54 -16.38 9.25
N GLY A 293 -34.05 -15.27 9.77
CA GLY A 293 -33.04 -14.45 9.14
C GLY A 293 -31.63 -14.94 9.47
N GLY A 294 -30.76 -14.96 8.48
CA GLY A 294 -29.34 -15.25 8.64
C GLY A 294 -28.46 -14.09 8.12
N ILE A 295 -27.21 -14.12 8.55
CA ILE A 295 -26.17 -13.18 8.16
C ILE A 295 -25.19 -13.92 7.26
N THR A 296 -24.93 -13.37 6.08
CA THR A 296 -23.90 -13.86 5.15
C THR A 296 -22.64 -13.02 5.33
N THR A 297 -21.51 -13.65 5.61
CA THR A 297 -20.21 -12.97 5.77
C THR A 297 -19.22 -13.47 4.73
N PHE A 298 -18.57 -12.53 4.04
CA PHE A 298 -17.44 -12.79 3.15
C PHE A 298 -16.16 -12.31 3.82
N GLY A 299 -15.21 -13.21 4.03
CA GLY A 299 -13.88 -12.89 4.54
C GLY A 299 -12.85 -12.89 3.41
N PHE A 300 -12.17 -11.78 3.17
CA PHE A 300 -11.05 -11.64 2.25
C PHE A 300 -9.76 -11.71 3.05
N HIS A 301 -8.90 -12.69 2.80
CA HIS A 301 -7.71 -12.94 3.60
C HIS A 301 -6.46 -12.85 2.75
N ASN A 302 -5.49 -12.04 3.17
CA ASN A 302 -4.17 -11.94 2.57
C ASN A 302 -3.12 -12.33 3.62
N THR A 303 -2.43 -13.44 3.37
CA THR A 303 -1.36 -13.91 4.27
C THR A 303 -0.01 -13.41 3.79
N GLU A 304 0.74 -12.82 4.71
CA GLU A 304 2.07 -12.27 4.44
C GLU A 304 3.05 -12.60 5.56
N TYR A 305 4.33 -12.65 5.21
CA TYR A 305 5.39 -12.80 6.21
C TYR A 305 5.77 -11.42 6.75
N ASP A 306 5.49 -11.21 8.04
CA ASP A 306 5.80 -9.97 8.72
C ASP A 306 7.30 -9.90 9.04
N ILE A 307 8.01 -8.96 8.41
CA ILE A 307 9.46 -8.88 8.57
C ILE A 307 9.88 -8.52 10.00
N VAL A 308 9.07 -7.76 10.74
CA VAL A 308 9.37 -7.30 12.11
C VAL A 308 9.22 -8.47 13.08
N TRP A 309 8.06 -9.13 13.07
CA TRP A 309 7.77 -10.25 13.97
C TRP A 309 8.36 -11.59 13.53
N ARG A 310 8.74 -11.72 12.25
CA ARG A 310 9.26 -12.95 11.65
C ARG A 310 8.25 -14.10 11.69
N SER A 311 6.97 -13.77 11.48
CA SER A 311 5.86 -14.71 11.49
C SER A 311 4.90 -14.39 10.34
N ASN A 312 4.18 -15.41 9.85
CA ASN A 312 3.09 -15.17 8.92
C ASN A 312 1.92 -14.52 9.66
N VAL A 313 1.38 -13.44 9.10
CA VAL A 313 0.22 -12.71 9.59
C VAL A 313 -0.83 -12.67 8.48
N THR A 314 -2.08 -12.96 8.83
CA THR A 314 -3.21 -12.89 7.90
C THR A 314 -4.01 -11.63 8.14
N TYR A 315 -3.98 -10.74 7.17
CA TYR A 315 -4.78 -9.52 7.14
C TYR A 315 -6.11 -9.85 6.52
N SER A 316 -7.20 -9.43 7.15
CA SER A 316 -8.54 -9.79 6.70
C SER A 316 -9.46 -8.60 6.58
N ILE A 317 -10.32 -8.61 5.57
CA ILE A 317 -11.45 -7.69 5.45
C ILE A 317 -12.71 -8.54 5.42
N TYR A 318 -13.76 -8.10 6.10
CA TYR A 318 -15.03 -8.82 6.14
C TYR A 318 -16.14 -7.92 5.64
N LEU A 319 -16.95 -8.43 4.71
CA LEU A 319 -18.23 -7.84 4.32
C LEU A 319 -19.35 -8.70 4.90
N GLN A 320 -20.24 -8.08 5.65
CA GLN A 320 -21.39 -8.73 6.24
C GLN A 320 -22.67 -8.21 5.56
N ASP A 321 -23.58 -9.12 5.25
CA ASP A 321 -24.93 -8.86 4.76
C ASP A 321 -25.95 -9.49 5.69
N ASP A 322 -26.80 -8.66 6.29
CA ASP A 322 -27.86 -9.09 7.20
C ASP A 322 -29.28 -8.72 6.69
N LEU A 323 -29.43 -8.52 5.38
CA LEU A 323 -30.72 -8.15 4.75
C LEU A 323 -31.88 -9.08 5.14
N ALA A 324 -31.63 -10.39 5.25
CA ALA A 324 -32.64 -11.36 5.65
C ALA A 324 -33.04 -11.30 7.13
N PHE A 325 -32.22 -10.66 7.96
CA PHE A 325 -32.45 -10.51 9.40
C PHE A 325 -33.12 -9.17 9.74
N ARG A 326 -32.87 -8.09 8.98
CA ARG A 326 -33.38 -6.76 9.33
C ARG A 326 -34.82 -6.55 8.91
N THR A 327 -35.64 -6.13 9.88
CA THR A 327 -37.05 -5.76 9.68
C THR A 327 -37.24 -4.29 9.29
N ASN A 328 -36.32 -3.41 9.73
CA ASN A 328 -36.34 -1.98 9.41
C ASN A 328 -35.10 -1.64 8.58
N LEU A 329 -35.30 -1.43 7.28
CA LEU A 329 -34.26 -1.02 6.34
C LEU A 329 -34.19 0.51 6.29
N PHE A 330 -33.00 1.07 6.45
CA PHE A 330 -32.78 2.50 6.34
C PHE A 330 -31.42 2.81 5.72
N TYR A 331 -31.26 4.06 5.30
CA TYR A 331 -29.97 4.60 4.92
C TYR A 331 -29.32 5.23 6.14
N GLY A 332 -28.24 4.62 6.64
CA GLY A 332 -27.38 5.27 7.61
C GLY A 332 -26.71 6.48 6.96
N ARG A 333 -26.53 7.58 7.68
CA ARG A 333 -25.81 8.77 7.22
C ARG A 333 -24.37 8.72 7.70
N ASN A 334 -23.41 8.92 6.81
CA ASN A 334 -22.02 9.04 7.24
C ASN A 334 -21.83 10.35 8.03
N LEU A 335 -21.19 10.28 9.20
CA LEU A 335 -20.96 11.47 10.04
C LEU A 335 -19.78 12.33 9.55
N GLY A 336 -18.86 11.75 8.79
CA GLY A 336 -17.70 12.43 8.20
C GLY A 336 -17.77 12.66 6.69
N ALA A 337 -18.80 12.15 6.00
CA ALA A 337 -18.97 12.28 4.55
C ALA A 337 -20.44 12.40 4.15
N THR A 338 -20.72 12.82 2.92
CA THR A 338 -22.08 12.85 2.37
C THR A 338 -22.51 11.50 1.79
N THR A 339 -22.04 10.40 2.37
CA THR A 339 -22.40 9.04 1.93
C THR A 339 -23.54 8.47 2.76
N ARG A 340 -24.26 7.51 2.16
CA ARG A 340 -25.29 6.76 2.87
C ARG A 340 -25.03 5.27 2.67
N ARG A 341 -25.11 4.45 3.71
CA ARG A 341 -24.96 2.99 3.55
C ARG A 341 -26.31 2.34 3.85
N PRO A 342 -26.76 1.34 3.08
CA PRO A 342 -27.90 0.54 3.50
C PRO A 342 -27.56 -0.09 4.84
N SER A 343 -28.48 -0.04 5.80
CA SER A 343 -28.26 -0.58 7.15
C SER A 343 -27.92 -2.08 7.17
N THR A 344 -27.97 -2.76 6.01
CA THR A 344 -27.77 -4.21 5.88
C THR A 344 -26.33 -4.64 5.60
N PHE A 345 -25.48 -3.70 5.16
CA PHE A 345 -24.09 -4.00 4.85
C PHE A 345 -23.16 -3.40 5.88
N ASP A 346 -22.23 -4.20 6.37
CA ASP A 346 -21.15 -3.77 7.24
C ASP A 346 -19.80 -4.23 6.68
N LEU A 347 -18.79 -3.37 6.77
CA LEU A 347 -17.43 -3.67 6.34
C LEU A 347 -16.45 -3.52 7.52
N PHE A 348 -15.63 -4.55 7.73
CA PHE A 348 -14.72 -4.68 8.86
C PHE A 348 -13.29 -4.97 8.36
N ARG A 349 -12.28 -4.53 9.10
CA ARG A 349 -10.87 -4.89 8.88
C ARG A 349 -10.30 -5.85 9.94
N GLY A 350 -11.14 -6.25 10.88
CA GLY A 350 -10.90 -7.37 11.78
C GLY A 350 -12.14 -8.26 11.78
N SER A 351 -12.03 -9.44 12.38
CA SER A 351 -13.12 -10.39 12.30
C SER A 351 -14.37 -9.92 13.07
N PRO A 352 -15.56 -9.96 12.47
CA PRO A 352 -16.80 -9.62 13.15
C PRO A 352 -17.03 -10.56 14.33
N TYR A 353 -17.44 -10.00 15.48
CA TYR A 353 -17.70 -10.77 16.70
C TYR A 353 -18.62 -11.96 16.45
N LEU A 354 -19.77 -11.71 15.82
CA LEU A 354 -20.80 -12.72 15.65
C LEU A 354 -20.38 -13.85 14.71
N THR A 355 -19.71 -13.52 13.61
CA THR A 355 -19.23 -14.52 12.64
C THR A 355 -18.11 -15.39 13.24
N ASN A 356 -17.20 -14.82 14.02
CA ASN A 356 -16.11 -15.57 14.65
C ASN A 356 -16.56 -16.69 15.60
N TYR A 357 -17.65 -16.46 16.33
CA TYR A 357 -18.13 -17.41 17.35
C TYR A 357 -19.26 -18.32 16.85
N PHE A 358 -20.04 -17.87 15.85
CA PHE A 358 -21.27 -18.54 15.44
C PHE A 358 -21.35 -18.80 13.93
N GLY A 359 -20.35 -18.38 13.16
CA GLY A 359 -20.28 -18.60 11.72
C GLY A 359 -20.04 -20.07 11.38
N THR A 360 -20.73 -20.55 10.35
CA THR A 360 -20.60 -21.89 9.80
C THR A 360 -20.49 -21.83 8.28
N GLY A 361 -19.83 -22.81 7.65
CA GLY A 361 -19.81 -22.92 6.20
C GLY A 361 -21.18 -23.30 5.62
N GLY A 362 -21.26 -23.46 4.30
CA GLY A 362 -22.44 -24.04 3.66
C GLY A 362 -22.74 -25.44 4.22
N ASN A 363 -24.03 -25.75 4.36
CA ASN A 363 -24.48 -27.07 4.83
C ASN A 363 -25.14 -27.90 3.72
N THR A 364 -25.37 -27.29 2.54
CA THR A 364 -26.03 -27.89 1.39
C THR A 364 -25.26 -27.50 0.13
N PRO A 365 -24.95 -28.43 -0.78
CA PRO A 365 -24.37 -28.07 -2.07
C PRO A 365 -25.30 -27.13 -2.85
N TYR A 366 -24.74 -26.09 -3.47
CA TYR A 366 -25.54 -25.22 -4.33
C TYR A 366 -25.92 -25.96 -5.62
N ASP A 367 -27.22 -26.00 -5.89
CA ASP A 367 -27.79 -26.34 -7.18
C ASP A 367 -28.82 -25.25 -7.56
N PRO A 368 -28.88 -24.78 -8.81
CA PRO A 368 -29.83 -23.74 -9.19
C PRO A 368 -31.30 -24.11 -8.92
N THR A 369 -31.63 -25.41 -8.85
CA THR A 369 -32.96 -25.89 -8.50
C THR A 369 -33.38 -25.59 -7.05
N LEU A 370 -32.44 -25.20 -6.20
CA LEU A 370 -32.75 -24.64 -4.88
C LEU A 370 -33.56 -23.34 -5.01
N LEU A 371 -33.19 -22.48 -5.97
CA LEU A 371 -33.80 -21.16 -6.16
C LEU A 371 -34.98 -21.19 -7.12
N TYR A 372 -34.99 -22.09 -8.11
CA TYR A 372 -36.12 -22.29 -9.01
C TYR A 372 -36.53 -23.76 -9.10
N ASN A 373 -37.80 -24.07 -8.93
CA ASN A 373 -38.28 -25.44 -9.01
C ASN A 373 -39.67 -25.46 -9.64
N PRO A 374 -40.00 -26.45 -10.52
CA PRO A 374 -41.35 -26.58 -11.07
C PRO A 374 -42.46 -26.73 -10.02
N THR A 375 -42.11 -27.16 -8.80
CA THR A 375 -43.04 -27.27 -7.66
C THR A 375 -43.27 -25.94 -6.92
N TYR A 376 -42.51 -24.90 -7.25
CA TYR A 376 -42.71 -23.57 -6.70
C TYR A 376 -43.87 -22.84 -7.38
N ARG A 377 -44.54 -21.95 -6.63
CA ARG A 377 -45.70 -21.19 -7.11
C ARG A 377 -45.39 -20.35 -8.35
N THR A 378 -44.22 -19.74 -8.40
CA THR A 378 -43.78 -18.89 -9.51
C THR A 378 -42.26 -18.87 -9.59
N ASN A 379 -41.74 -18.70 -10.82
CA ASN A 379 -40.32 -18.44 -11.10
C ASN A 379 -40.04 -16.94 -11.35
N VAL A 380 -41.10 -16.12 -11.33
CA VAL A 380 -41.06 -14.66 -11.39
C VAL A 380 -41.42 -14.15 -9.99
N VAL A 381 -40.45 -13.67 -9.23
CA VAL A 381 -40.60 -13.36 -7.80
C VAL A 381 -40.40 -11.86 -7.54
N PRO A 382 -41.27 -11.23 -6.75
CA PRO A 382 -41.00 -9.89 -6.25
C PRO A 382 -39.87 -10.00 -5.22
N ILE A 383 -38.94 -9.05 -5.27
CA ILE A 383 -37.78 -9.05 -4.39
C ILE A 383 -37.66 -7.73 -3.62
N THR A 384 -37.08 -7.80 -2.44
CA THR A 384 -36.45 -6.64 -1.79
C THR A 384 -34.94 -6.79 -1.97
N TYR A 385 -34.27 -5.74 -2.46
CA TYR A 385 -32.83 -5.76 -2.67
C TYR A 385 -32.11 -4.70 -1.86
N ALA A 386 -30.83 -4.97 -1.60
CA ALA A 386 -29.84 -4.00 -1.21
C ALA A 386 -28.59 -4.15 -2.10
N ALA A 387 -27.93 -3.04 -2.40
CA ALA A 387 -26.71 -3.01 -3.19
C ALA A 387 -25.71 -2.05 -2.53
N TYR A 388 -24.44 -2.43 -2.55
CA TYR A 388 -23.39 -1.62 -1.96
C TYR A 388 -22.08 -1.82 -2.71
N GLY A 389 -21.32 -0.73 -2.86
CA GLY A 389 -20.00 -0.73 -3.48
C GLY A 389 -19.03 0.03 -2.60
N ALA A 390 -17.84 -0.52 -2.41
CA ALA A 390 -16.79 0.08 -1.60
C ALA A 390 -15.45 0.04 -2.33
N ALA A 391 -14.67 1.09 -2.19
CA ALA A 391 -13.25 1.07 -2.47
C ALA A 391 -12.50 0.76 -1.17
N VAL A 392 -11.58 -0.18 -1.27
CA VAL A 392 -10.66 -0.59 -0.22
C VAL A 392 -9.27 -0.15 -0.62
N TYR A 393 -8.67 0.69 0.19
CA TYR A 393 -7.28 1.10 0.07
C TYR A 393 -6.43 0.48 1.18
N GLY A 394 -5.12 0.69 1.18
CA GLY A 394 -4.37 0.62 2.44
C GLY A 394 -5.02 1.57 3.47
N TYR A 395 -4.73 1.41 4.76
CA TYR A 395 -5.28 2.17 5.91
C TYR A 395 -5.18 3.73 5.88
N ILE A 396 -4.92 4.37 4.74
CA ILE A 396 -4.03 5.54 4.69
C ILE A 396 -4.30 6.53 3.57
N LEU A 397 -5.24 6.26 2.67
CA LEU A 397 -5.65 7.33 1.77
C LEU A 397 -6.66 8.21 2.52
N PRO A 398 -6.39 9.52 2.71
CA PRO A 398 -7.49 10.43 2.89
C PRO A 398 -8.34 10.36 1.61
N SER A 399 -9.65 10.45 1.79
CA SER A 399 -10.66 10.26 0.74
C SER A 399 -10.30 10.98 -0.58
N PRO A 400 -10.88 10.55 -1.73
CA PRO A 400 -10.61 11.14 -3.05
C PRO A 400 -10.73 12.68 -3.15
N ALA A 401 -11.30 13.37 -2.15
CA ALA A 401 -11.27 14.83 -2.03
C ALA A 401 -9.84 15.43 -1.95
N PHE A 402 -8.84 14.69 -1.47
CA PHE A 402 -7.44 15.16 -1.42
C PHE A 402 -6.73 15.18 -2.78
N LEU A 403 -7.28 14.51 -3.80
CA LEU A 403 -6.72 14.50 -5.16
C LEU A 403 -6.89 15.85 -5.87
N LEU A 404 -7.79 16.72 -5.40
CA LEU A 404 -8.09 18.00 -6.05
C LEU A 404 -7.09 19.13 -5.73
N ASN A 405 -6.25 19.00 -4.69
CA ASN A 405 -5.45 20.12 -4.18
C ASN A 405 -3.92 19.96 -4.32
N ASN A 406 -3.39 18.91 -4.97
CA ASN A 406 -1.93 18.67 -5.03
C ASN A 406 -1.21 18.63 -3.65
N LEU A 407 -1.95 18.48 -2.54
CA LEU A 407 -1.44 18.36 -1.18
C LEU A 407 -0.98 16.93 -0.83
N TRP A 408 -0.92 16.05 -1.85
CA TRP A 408 -0.61 14.64 -1.69
C TRP A 408 0.90 14.43 -1.59
N ASP A 409 1.39 14.36 -0.35
CA ASP A 409 2.77 14.02 -0.03
C ASP A 409 2.80 12.77 0.84
N SER A 410 3.67 11.81 0.49
CA SER A 410 3.84 10.56 1.23
C SER A 410 4.30 10.81 2.68
N THR A 411 4.90 11.96 2.96
CA THR A 411 5.27 12.43 4.31
C THR A 411 4.09 12.87 5.17
N ASN A 412 2.92 13.14 4.56
CA ASN A 412 1.68 13.48 5.27
C ASN A 412 0.79 12.26 5.55
N LEU A 413 1.20 11.07 5.10
CA LEU A 413 0.46 9.84 5.33
C LEU A 413 0.61 9.37 6.79
N LEU A 414 -0.47 8.81 7.34
CA LEU A 414 -0.49 8.11 8.62
C LEU A 414 0.12 6.71 8.50
N GLY A 415 0.34 5.96 9.57
CA GLY A 415 0.88 4.59 9.45
C GLY A 415 2.31 4.55 8.89
N ARG A 416 3.14 5.51 9.29
CA ARG A 416 4.47 5.76 8.72
C ARG A 416 5.60 5.65 9.73
N ILE A 417 6.81 5.49 9.21
CA ILE A 417 8.06 5.50 9.97
C ILE A 417 8.96 6.62 9.45
N ASP A 418 9.42 7.48 10.34
CA ASP A 418 10.34 8.58 10.06
C ASP A 418 11.66 8.35 10.82
N VAL A 419 12.78 8.18 10.10
CA VAL A 419 14.14 8.15 10.67
C VAL A 419 14.93 9.33 10.10
N ILE A 420 15.13 10.35 10.93
CA ILE A 420 15.68 11.64 10.52
C ILE A 420 16.90 11.95 11.40
N GLY A 421 18.09 11.79 10.86
CA GLY A 421 19.30 12.12 11.62
C GLY A 421 20.52 12.46 10.80
N THR A 422 21.59 12.89 11.46
CA THR A 422 22.84 13.22 10.76
C THR A 422 23.63 11.97 10.42
N ASN A 423 23.82 11.10 11.42
CA ASN A 423 24.47 9.80 11.29
C ASN A 423 23.46 8.69 11.64
N VAL A 424 23.17 7.80 10.69
CA VAL A 424 22.17 6.73 10.85
C VAL A 424 22.77 5.37 10.55
N SER A 425 22.55 4.40 11.43
CA SER A 425 22.81 2.98 11.20
C SER A 425 21.51 2.18 11.14
N LEU A 426 21.32 1.47 10.03
CA LEU A 426 20.20 0.55 9.74
C LEU A 426 20.67 -0.91 9.69
N HIS A 427 21.81 -1.26 10.29
CA HIS A 427 22.38 -2.59 10.20
C HIS A 427 21.40 -3.67 10.70
N ARG A 428 20.95 -4.57 9.81
CA ARG A 428 19.94 -5.61 10.12
C ARG A 428 18.61 -5.07 10.67
N THR A 429 18.28 -3.82 10.39
CA THR A 429 17.03 -3.20 10.84
C THR A 429 15.85 -3.67 9.97
N ARG A 430 14.70 -3.89 10.60
CA ARG A 430 13.45 -4.26 9.93
C ARG A 430 12.46 -3.11 10.07
N LEU A 431 12.02 -2.55 8.95
CA LEU A 431 11.20 -1.36 8.88
C LEU A 431 9.89 -1.70 8.18
N ARG A 432 8.78 -1.75 8.91
CA ARG A 432 7.46 -2.03 8.36
C ARG A 432 6.54 -0.83 8.54
N GLY A 433 6.28 -0.11 7.47
CA GLY A 433 5.29 0.97 7.43
C GLY A 433 4.02 0.50 6.73
N GLU A 434 2.86 0.74 7.33
CA GLU A 434 1.58 0.51 6.66
C GLU A 434 1.52 1.37 5.38
N SER A 435 2.05 2.60 5.43
CA SER A 435 2.02 3.58 4.34
C SER A 435 3.36 3.93 3.74
N SER A 436 4.22 4.52 4.55
CA SER A 436 5.39 5.22 4.08
C SER A 436 6.55 5.06 5.05
N LEU A 437 7.74 5.08 4.47
CA LEU A 437 9.00 5.13 5.18
C LEU A 437 9.78 6.34 4.70
N VAL A 438 10.28 7.13 5.64
CA VAL A 438 11.13 8.29 5.36
C VAL A 438 12.47 8.08 6.06
N ILE A 439 13.55 8.07 5.28
CA ILE A 439 14.92 8.04 5.79
C ILE A 439 15.65 9.28 5.29
N GLN A 440 16.07 10.11 6.24
CA GLN A 440 16.87 11.31 6.00
C GLN A 440 18.17 11.19 6.79
N ALA A 441 19.29 11.05 6.08
CA ALA A 441 20.58 10.80 6.67
C ALA A 441 21.74 11.28 5.79
N PRO A 442 22.30 12.48 6.00
CA PRO A 442 23.50 12.93 5.28
C PRO A 442 24.69 11.95 5.39
N ALA A 443 24.75 11.16 6.47
CA ALA A 443 25.68 10.05 6.63
C ALA A 443 24.94 8.77 7.06
N LEU A 444 24.57 7.92 6.09
CA LEU A 444 24.14 6.56 6.30
C LEU A 444 25.38 5.67 6.49
N ALA A 445 25.64 5.27 7.74
CA ALA A 445 26.85 4.56 8.14
C ALA A 445 26.86 3.07 7.74
N ASP A 446 25.76 2.36 7.98
CA ASP A 446 25.56 0.96 7.57
C ASP A 446 24.07 0.73 7.30
N ASN A 447 23.75 -0.01 6.23
CA ASN A 447 22.40 -0.47 5.87
C ASN A 447 22.39 -1.94 5.45
N ARG A 448 23.48 -2.67 5.70
CA ARG A 448 23.64 -4.07 5.32
C ARG A 448 22.57 -4.93 6.00
N LEU A 449 21.87 -5.71 5.18
CA LEU A 449 20.78 -6.60 5.58
C LEU A 449 19.59 -5.85 6.24
N ALA A 450 19.45 -4.54 6.00
CA ALA A 450 18.21 -3.86 6.29
C ALA A 450 17.09 -4.42 5.41
N SER A 451 15.86 -4.41 5.90
CA SER A 451 14.68 -4.83 5.13
C SER A 451 13.55 -3.84 5.33
N VAL A 452 12.94 -3.42 4.24
CA VAL A 452 11.82 -2.48 4.21
C VAL A 452 10.56 -3.15 3.67
N ASP A 453 9.44 -2.88 4.32
CA ASP A 453 8.08 -3.21 3.87
C ASP A 453 7.21 -1.97 4.03
N ALA A 454 7.14 -1.14 2.99
CA ALA A 454 6.25 0.01 2.91
C ALA A 454 5.87 0.28 1.43
N PRO A 455 4.61 0.63 1.12
CA PRO A 455 4.21 0.98 -0.25
C PRO A 455 4.89 2.24 -0.80
N TRP A 456 5.24 3.19 0.06
CA TRP A 456 5.92 4.43 -0.32
C TRP A 456 7.23 4.57 0.44
N VAL A 457 8.32 4.85 -0.25
CA VAL A 457 9.63 5.04 0.39
C VAL A 457 10.26 6.36 -0.06
N ASN A 458 10.86 7.08 0.89
CA ASN A 458 11.56 8.33 0.67
C ASN A 458 12.98 8.23 1.21
N PHE A 459 13.95 8.47 0.34
CA PHE A 459 15.36 8.50 0.69
C PHE A 459 15.95 9.86 0.37
N ASP A 460 16.49 10.51 1.40
CA ASP A 460 17.41 11.65 1.27
C ASP A 460 18.67 11.31 2.07
N ILE A 461 19.59 10.61 1.42
CA ILE A 461 20.70 9.94 2.08
C ILE A 461 22.04 10.32 1.47
N GLY A 462 23.05 10.48 2.31
CA GLY A 462 24.44 10.52 1.90
C GLY A 462 25.22 9.39 2.56
N SER A 463 26.47 9.20 2.15
CA SER A 463 27.37 8.27 2.83
C SER A 463 28.77 8.84 2.89
N THR A 464 29.44 8.65 4.02
CA THR A 464 30.89 8.90 4.16
C THR A 464 31.71 7.76 3.60
N ASN A 465 31.11 6.58 3.36
CA ASN A 465 31.78 5.48 2.69
C ASN A 465 31.95 5.81 1.19
N PRO A 466 33.04 5.37 0.56
CA PRO A 466 33.27 5.64 -0.87
C PRO A 466 32.25 4.94 -1.77
N HIS A 467 31.58 3.90 -1.27
CA HIS A 467 30.59 3.10 -1.96
C HIS A 467 29.35 2.90 -1.08
N LEU A 468 28.17 3.13 -1.67
CA LEU A 468 26.87 2.84 -1.06
C LEU A 468 26.12 1.82 -1.92
N LEU A 469 25.58 0.80 -1.25
CA LEU A 469 24.75 -0.23 -1.85
C LEU A 469 23.29 -0.07 -1.41
N ILE A 470 22.39 0.09 -2.36
CA ILE A 470 20.93 0.11 -2.12
C ILE A 470 20.37 -1.26 -2.49
N THR A 471 19.97 -2.01 -1.47
CA THR A 471 19.44 -3.38 -1.58
C THR A 471 18.47 -3.64 -0.44
N ASN A 472 17.33 -4.26 -0.72
CA ASN A 472 16.24 -4.55 0.22
C ASN A 472 15.61 -3.32 0.90
N LEU A 473 15.80 -2.13 0.32
CA LEU A 473 15.22 -0.87 0.80
C LEU A 473 14.00 -0.44 -0.02
N SER A 474 13.89 -0.89 -1.26
CA SER A 474 12.72 -0.67 -2.14
C SER A 474 12.34 -1.98 -2.83
N PRO A 475 11.67 -2.93 -2.13
CA PRO A 475 11.21 -4.16 -2.77
C PRO A 475 10.20 -3.85 -3.89
N ARG A 476 10.01 -4.75 -4.86
CA ARG A 476 9.09 -4.51 -6.00
C ARG A 476 7.65 -4.25 -5.57
N GLN A 477 7.20 -5.03 -4.60
CA GLN A 477 5.81 -5.06 -4.16
C GLN A 477 5.77 -5.37 -2.66
N VAL A 478 4.74 -4.88 -2.01
CA VAL A 478 4.38 -5.19 -0.62
C VAL A 478 2.95 -5.72 -0.58
N ARG A 479 2.61 -6.38 0.53
CA ARG A 479 1.29 -7.00 0.66
C ARG A 479 0.31 -6.06 1.37
N ARG A 480 -0.64 -5.50 0.61
CA ARG A 480 -1.72 -4.65 1.14
C ARG A 480 -2.99 -4.97 0.37
N ILE A 481 -4.09 -5.25 1.10
CA ILE A 481 -5.38 -5.47 0.43
C ILE A 481 -5.86 -4.14 -0.11
N ASN A 482 -5.99 -4.05 -1.44
CA ASN A 482 -6.51 -2.88 -2.13
C ASN A 482 -7.44 -3.30 -3.28
N GLY A 483 -8.30 -2.40 -3.74
CA GLY A 483 -9.21 -2.64 -4.85
C GLY A 483 -10.63 -2.21 -4.51
N THR A 484 -11.61 -2.85 -5.12
CA THR A 484 -13.03 -2.53 -4.93
C THR A 484 -13.85 -3.79 -4.69
N ILE A 485 -14.88 -3.63 -3.87
CA ILE A 485 -15.88 -4.65 -3.56
C ILE A 485 -17.22 -4.14 -4.07
N ARG A 486 -18.00 -5.02 -4.66
CA ARG A 486 -19.36 -4.77 -5.10
C ARG A 486 -20.26 -5.92 -4.65
N CYS A 487 -21.37 -5.58 -4.03
CA CYS A 487 -22.32 -6.57 -3.56
C CYS A 487 -23.74 -6.19 -3.92
N TYR A 488 -24.52 -7.23 -4.13
CA TYR A 488 -25.95 -7.20 -4.32
C TYR A 488 -26.56 -8.27 -3.43
N ALA A 489 -27.61 -7.93 -2.70
CA ALA A 489 -28.35 -8.86 -1.87
C ALA A 489 -29.83 -8.75 -2.24
N ALA A 490 -30.53 -9.89 -2.29
CA ALA A 490 -31.96 -9.94 -2.51
C ALA A 490 -32.62 -10.96 -1.59
N ILE A 491 -33.83 -10.62 -1.14
CA ILE A 491 -34.71 -11.53 -0.41
C ILE A 491 -36.06 -11.63 -1.12
N TRP A 492 -36.64 -12.82 -1.09
CA TRP A 492 -38.01 -13.07 -1.53
C TRP A 492 -38.57 -14.30 -0.85
N ASP A 493 -39.89 -14.42 -0.92
CA ASP A 493 -40.62 -15.57 -0.41
C ASP A 493 -41.28 -16.34 -1.56
N ASN A 494 -41.36 -17.65 -1.43
CA ASN A 494 -42.08 -18.52 -2.37
C ASN A 494 -42.81 -19.64 -1.62
N PHE A 495 -43.75 -20.29 -2.31
CA PHE A 495 -44.46 -21.45 -1.82
C PHE A 495 -44.13 -22.66 -2.68
N GLN A 496 -43.85 -23.78 -2.05
CA GLN A 496 -43.69 -25.08 -2.71
C GLN A 496 -44.93 -25.93 -2.47
N TYR A 497 -45.55 -26.42 -3.54
CA TYR A 497 -46.70 -27.30 -3.48
C TYR A 497 -46.27 -28.75 -3.65
N LEU A 498 -46.29 -29.50 -2.55
CA LEU A 498 -46.12 -30.95 -2.55
C LEU A 498 -47.50 -31.63 -2.39
N PRO A 499 -47.66 -32.90 -2.81
CA PRO A 499 -48.96 -33.58 -2.78
C PRO A 499 -49.66 -33.60 -1.40
N THR A 500 -48.90 -33.51 -0.32
CA THR A 500 -49.39 -33.62 1.07
C THR A 500 -49.10 -32.39 1.93
N GLN A 501 -48.40 -31.39 1.41
CA GLN A 501 -47.88 -30.28 2.20
C GLN A 501 -47.61 -29.04 1.34
N THR A 502 -47.91 -27.85 1.85
CA THR A 502 -47.41 -26.60 1.27
C THR A 502 -46.29 -26.07 2.16
N ASN A 503 -45.12 -25.88 1.57
CA ASN A 503 -43.98 -25.31 2.29
C ASN A 503 -43.84 -23.82 1.95
N TYR A 504 -43.58 -23.00 2.95
CA TYR A 504 -43.17 -21.62 2.80
C TYR A 504 -41.65 -21.55 2.82
N ILE A 505 -41.06 -20.93 1.81
CA ILE A 505 -39.61 -20.85 1.65
C ILE A 505 -39.21 -19.38 1.53
N ARG A 506 -38.33 -18.93 2.41
CA ARG A 506 -37.67 -17.63 2.31
C ARG A 506 -36.28 -17.79 1.71
N PHE A 507 -35.97 -16.96 0.74
CA PHE A 507 -34.68 -16.92 0.06
C PHE A 507 -33.91 -15.68 0.45
N HIS A 508 -32.61 -15.85 0.66
CA HIS A 508 -31.63 -14.78 0.80
C HIS A 508 -30.46 -15.09 -0.11
N VAL A 509 -30.26 -14.26 -1.12
CA VAL A 509 -29.16 -14.40 -2.06
C VAL A 509 -28.25 -13.19 -1.94
N THR A 510 -26.99 -13.43 -1.64
CA THR A 510 -25.94 -12.42 -1.69
C THR A 510 -24.99 -12.74 -2.84
N PHE A 511 -24.75 -11.75 -3.69
CA PHE A 511 -23.86 -11.81 -4.83
C PHE A 511 -22.72 -10.84 -4.61
N LEU A 512 -21.49 -11.37 -4.59
CA LEU A 512 -20.27 -10.61 -4.39
C LEU A 512 -19.44 -10.58 -5.67
N ASP A 513 -18.88 -9.42 -5.99
CA ASP A 513 -17.84 -9.28 -7.01
C ASP A 513 -16.75 -8.33 -6.50
N HIS A 514 -15.49 -8.58 -6.88
CA HIS A 514 -14.39 -7.74 -6.46
C HIS A 514 -13.20 -7.81 -7.43
N ASN A 515 -12.35 -6.78 -7.38
CA ASN A 515 -11.01 -6.79 -7.98
C ASN A 515 -9.91 -6.58 -6.93
N LEU A 516 -10.19 -6.97 -5.68
CA LEU A 516 -9.19 -6.94 -4.61
C LEU A 516 -7.90 -7.67 -5.00
N SER A 517 -6.76 -7.03 -4.74
CA SER A 517 -5.42 -7.58 -4.87
C SER A 517 -4.75 -7.58 -3.49
N GLY A 518 -3.96 -8.62 -3.22
CA GLY A 518 -3.09 -8.69 -2.06
C GLY A 518 -1.73 -8.01 -2.26
N LEU A 519 -1.39 -7.62 -3.50
CA LEU A 519 -0.10 -7.05 -3.88
C LEU A 519 -0.25 -5.60 -4.31
N GLN A 520 0.60 -4.74 -3.76
CA GLN A 520 0.72 -3.34 -4.10
C GLN A 520 2.18 -3.04 -4.52
N PRO A 521 2.39 -2.36 -5.67
CA PRO A 521 3.72 -1.88 -6.06
C PRO A 521 4.31 -0.92 -5.04
N VAL A 522 5.63 -0.97 -4.83
CA VAL A 522 6.34 0.04 -4.05
C VAL A 522 6.76 1.18 -4.96
N VAL A 523 6.52 2.40 -4.49
CA VAL A 523 6.96 3.62 -5.17
C VAL A 523 8.00 4.31 -4.31
N THR A 524 9.17 4.55 -4.88
CA THR A 524 10.16 5.45 -4.30
C THR A 524 9.77 6.88 -4.67
N ASP A 525 9.03 7.56 -3.80
CA ASP A 525 8.46 8.88 -4.09
C ASP A 525 9.59 9.92 -4.33
N ARG A 526 10.57 9.92 -3.44
CA ARG A 526 11.81 10.72 -3.58
C ARG A 526 13.03 9.85 -3.34
N PHE A 527 13.97 9.91 -4.28
CA PHE A 527 15.28 9.29 -4.17
C PHE A 527 16.35 10.36 -4.40
N ALA A 528 16.98 10.82 -3.32
CA ALA A 528 18.11 11.74 -3.35
C ALA A 528 19.30 11.07 -2.66
N VAL A 529 20.39 10.88 -3.39
CA VAL A 529 21.59 10.21 -2.87
C VAL A 529 22.86 10.99 -3.15
N LYS A 530 23.69 11.21 -2.12
CA LYS A 530 25.00 11.85 -2.22
C LYS A 530 26.13 10.91 -1.79
N VAL A 531 26.87 10.36 -2.74
CA VAL A 531 27.97 9.41 -2.48
C VAL A 531 28.92 9.35 -3.67
N GLY A 532 30.20 9.03 -3.47
CA GLY A 532 31.15 8.88 -4.58
C GLY A 532 30.73 7.80 -5.59
N SER A 533 30.36 6.62 -5.10
CA SER A 533 29.88 5.49 -5.92
C SER A 533 28.60 4.90 -5.37
N LEU A 534 27.59 4.75 -6.22
CA LEU A 534 26.29 4.15 -5.89
C LEU A 534 26.06 2.89 -6.73
N THR A 535 25.72 1.79 -6.05
CA THR A 535 25.19 0.59 -6.70
C THR A 535 23.75 0.35 -6.22
N VAL A 536 22.84 0.24 -7.19
CA VAL A 536 21.42 -0.04 -6.95
C VAL A 536 21.10 -1.46 -7.38
N GLN A 537 20.64 -2.28 -6.44
CA GLN A 537 20.15 -3.64 -6.69
C GLN A 537 18.64 -3.76 -6.63
N ASP A 538 17.97 -2.74 -6.09
CA ASP A 538 16.52 -2.68 -6.03
C ASP A 538 15.94 -2.03 -7.30
N PRO A 539 14.75 -2.44 -7.74
CA PRO A 539 14.03 -1.74 -8.79
C PRO A 539 13.37 -0.49 -8.21
N LEU A 540 13.80 0.67 -8.70
CA LEU A 540 13.30 1.96 -8.25
C LEU A 540 12.23 2.46 -9.22
N THR A 541 10.96 2.41 -8.80
CA THR A 541 9.87 3.13 -9.47
C THR A 541 9.73 4.50 -8.83
N ILE A 542 10.13 5.56 -9.56
CA ILE A 542 10.21 6.91 -9.03
C ILE A 542 8.85 7.61 -9.12
N GLY A 543 8.37 8.13 -8.00
CA GLY A 543 7.09 8.87 -7.93
C GLY A 543 7.22 10.33 -8.33
N LYS A 544 8.17 11.06 -7.72
CA LYS A 544 8.35 12.52 -7.92
C LYS A 544 9.74 12.92 -8.37
N ARG A 545 10.79 12.45 -7.68
CA ARG A 545 12.15 12.95 -7.92
C ARG A 545 13.19 11.86 -7.78
N PHE A 546 14.08 11.82 -8.77
CA PHE A 546 15.34 11.10 -8.73
C PHE A 546 16.49 12.11 -8.76
N HIS A 547 17.45 11.98 -7.86
CA HIS A 547 18.63 12.82 -7.81
C HIS A 547 19.82 12.03 -7.27
N PHE A 548 20.92 12.04 -8.01
CA PHE A 548 22.15 11.40 -7.59
C PHE A 548 23.33 12.35 -7.79
N GLU A 549 24.02 12.64 -6.69
CA GLU A 549 25.23 13.44 -6.65
C GLU A 549 26.43 12.54 -6.33
N GLY A 550 27.08 12.06 -7.38
CA GLY A 550 28.24 11.18 -7.28
C GLY A 550 28.90 10.96 -8.63
N THR A 551 30.05 10.27 -8.65
CA THR A 551 30.83 10.06 -9.87
C THR A 551 30.51 8.75 -10.56
N ASN A 552 30.10 7.70 -9.81
CA ASN A 552 29.82 6.38 -10.36
C ASN A 552 28.40 5.94 -10.00
N LEU A 553 27.59 5.60 -11.00
CA LEU A 553 26.24 5.05 -10.83
C LEU A 553 26.12 3.71 -11.55
N THR A 554 25.76 2.68 -10.80
CA THR A 554 25.57 1.32 -11.32
C THR A 554 24.19 0.79 -10.95
N PHE A 555 23.40 0.38 -11.94
CA PHE A 555 22.23 -0.47 -11.75
C PHE A 555 22.61 -1.91 -12.07
N ASN A 556 22.55 -2.80 -11.08
CA ASN A 556 22.84 -4.22 -11.28
C ASN A 556 21.66 -4.93 -11.97
N SER A 557 21.84 -6.20 -12.36
CA SER A 557 20.81 -7.02 -13.03
C SER A 557 19.49 -7.18 -12.27
N GLY A 558 19.53 -7.15 -10.92
CA GLY A 558 18.33 -7.14 -10.09
C GLY A 558 17.68 -5.76 -9.94
N GLY A 559 18.46 -4.70 -10.19
CA GLY A 559 18.08 -3.31 -10.03
C GLY A 559 17.42 -2.73 -11.28
N GLY A 560 16.92 -1.51 -11.14
CA GLY A 560 16.33 -0.80 -12.26
C GLY A 560 15.84 0.59 -11.87
N LEU A 561 15.44 1.35 -12.88
CA LEU A 561 14.92 2.70 -12.73
C LEU A 561 13.73 2.89 -13.67
N THR A 562 12.56 3.19 -13.11
CA THR A 562 11.40 3.63 -13.88
C THR A 562 11.06 5.05 -13.48
N LEU A 563 11.18 5.99 -14.42
CA LEU A 563 10.88 7.39 -14.19
C LEU A 563 9.42 7.72 -14.57
N PRO A 564 8.80 8.71 -13.91
CA PRO A 564 7.44 9.11 -14.25
C PRO A 564 7.37 9.73 -15.65
N VAL A 565 6.16 9.76 -16.22
CA VAL A 565 5.90 10.30 -17.56
C VAL A 565 6.41 11.73 -17.69
N GLY A 566 7.20 12.00 -18.72
CA GLY A 566 7.74 13.34 -18.99
C GLY A 566 8.97 13.73 -18.16
N TYR A 567 9.48 12.82 -17.31
CA TYR A 567 10.67 13.08 -16.50
C TYR A 567 11.96 12.64 -17.21
N SER A 568 12.78 13.59 -17.62
CA SER A 568 14.07 13.30 -18.28
C SER A 568 15.16 12.90 -17.30
N LEU A 569 16.00 11.94 -17.69
CA LEU A 569 17.24 11.61 -16.98
C LEU A 569 18.37 12.45 -17.58
N ALA A 570 18.98 13.34 -16.79
CA ALA A 570 19.78 14.46 -17.29
C ALA A 570 20.80 14.97 -16.25
N GLY A 571 21.72 15.82 -16.65
CA GLY A 571 22.68 16.56 -15.81
C GLY A 571 22.04 17.31 -14.65
N SER A 572 20.78 17.73 -14.75
CA SER A 572 20.05 18.33 -13.62
C SER A 572 19.79 17.36 -12.45
N ASN A 573 19.65 16.06 -12.74
CA ASN A 573 19.48 15.00 -11.74
C ASN A 573 20.75 14.16 -11.50
N LEU A 574 21.75 14.26 -12.39
CA LEU A 574 23.01 13.53 -12.34
C LEU A 574 24.24 14.46 -12.41
N PRO A 575 24.32 15.58 -11.67
CA PRO A 575 25.25 16.69 -11.94
C PRO A 575 26.74 16.31 -11.90
N SER A 576 27.09 15.32 -11.09
CA SER A 576 28.48 14.92 -10.86
C SER A 576 28.90 13.64 -11.58
N LEU A 577 27.98 12.98 -12.30
CA LEU A 577 28.22 11.66 -12.89
C LEU A 577 29.37 11.68 -13.93
N LEU A 578 30.24 10.68 -13.82
CA LEU A 578 31.35 10.43 -14.76
C LEU A 578 31.27 9.02 -15.36
N ASN A 579 30.92 8.01 -14.56
CA ASN A 579 30.81 6.62 -15.01
C ASN A 579 29.38 6.10 -14.77
N PHE A 580 28.73 5.68 -15.85
CA PHE A 580 27.41 5.08 -15.81
C PHE A 580 27.47 3.61 -16.21
N THR A 581 26.81 2.75 -15.45
CA THR A 581 26.67 1.33 -15.77
C THR A 581 25.23 0.86 -15.55
N ASN A 582 24.61 0.29 -16.57
CA ASN A 582 23.31 -0.36 -16.45
C ASN A 582 23.42 -1.84 -16.83
N GLU A 583 23.09 -2.74 -15.91
CA GLU A 583 22.94 -4.19 -16.13
C GLU A 583 21.48 -4.64 -15.93
N GLY A 584 20.59 -3.75 -15.51
CA GLY A 584 19.18 -4.00 -15.21
C GLY A 584 18.22 -3.38 -16.24
N LEU A 585 17.06 -2.91 -15.78
CA LEU A 585 16.05 -2.25 -16.63
C LEU A 585 15.90 -0.77 -16.28
N ILE A 586 16.06 0.09 -17.28
CA ILE A 586 15.82 1.54 -17.17
C ILE A 586 14.74 1.95 -18.16
N THR A 587 13.68 2.57 -17.64
CA THR A 587 12.52 3.02 -18.41
C THR A 587 12.26 4.49 -18.14
N ILE A 588 12.36 5.29 -19.20
CA ILE A 588 12.13 6.73 -19.23
C ILE A 588 10.91 6.96 -20.13
N THR A 589 9.74 7.15 -19.53
CA THR A 589 8.48 7.17 -20.28
C THR A 589 8.19 8.56 -20.85
N MET A 590 8.03 8.65 -22.17
CA MET A 590 7.69 9.89 -22.89
C MET A 590 8.65 11.06 -22.60
N ALA A 591 9.93 10.77 -22.35
CA ALA A 591 10.96 11.76 -22.07
C ALA A 591 12.32 11.36 -22.65
N GLU A 592 13.27 12.29 -22.60
CA GLU A 592 14.61 12.15 -23.17
C GLU A 592 15.62 11.71 -22.11
N ALA A 593 16.65 10.99 -22.56
CA ALA A 593 17.76 10.55 -21.73
C ALA A 593 19.06 11.22 -22.20
N HIS A 594 19.66 12.01 -21.33
CA HIS A 594 20.88 12.78 -21.57
C HIS A 594 22.02 12.25 -20.69
N PHE A 595 23.11 11.85 -21.34
CA PHE A 595 24.27 11.25 -20.71
C PHE A 595 25.53 11.97 -21.21
N GLY A 596 25.82 13.12 -20.61
CA GLY A 596 27.08 13.86 -20.85
C GLY A 596 27.02 14.92 -21.94
N ASP A 597 25.93 14.99 -22.71
CA ASP A 597 25.70 16.01 -23.75
C ASP A 597 25.19 17.34 -23.18
N ASP A 598 24.54 17.29 -22.01
CA ASP A 598 23.74 18.38 -21.43
C ASP A 598 24.40 19.11 -20.26
N ARG A 599 25.70 18.91 -20.08
CA ARG A 599 26.45 19.37 -18.91
C ARG A 599 27.74 20.06 -19.31
N PHE A 600 28.03 21.15 -18.60
CA PHE A 600 29.17 22.03 -18.88
C PHE A 600 29.98 22.26 -17.60
N ASN A 601 31.29 22.45 -17.73
CA ASN A 601 32.14 22.89 -16.63
C ASN A 601 31.93 24.40 -16.35
N ALA A 602 32.58 24.92 -15.30
CA ALA A 602 32.47 26.34 -14.93
C ALA A 602 32.96 27.30 -16.03
N GLN A 603 33.76 26.80 -16.97
CA GLN A 603 34.29 27.52 -18.13
C GLN A 603 33.39 27.39 -19.38
N GLY A 604 32.20 26.79 -19.25
CA GLY A 604 31.25 26.61 -20.36
C GLY A 604 31.64 25.54 -21.38
N GLN A 605 32.63 24.70 -21.07
CA GLN A 605 33.04 23.59 -21.95
C GLN A 605 32.20 22.34 -21.66
N PRO A 606 31.82 21.55 -22.69
CA PRO A 606 31.10 20.30 -22.51
C PRO A 606 31.85 19.36 -21.55
N ARG A 607 31.09 18.68 -20.69
CA ARG A 607 31.62 17.74 -19.70
C ARG A 607 31.09 16.34 -20.00
N PRO A 608 31.68 15.63 -20.99
CA PRO A 608 31.24 14.28 -21.34
C PRO A 608 31.46 13.30 -20.18
N LEU A 609 30.74 12.17 -20.20
CA LEU A 609 31.02 11.05 -19.31
C LEU A 609 32.38 10.43 -19.63
N LEU A 610 33.07 9.86 -18.64
CA LEU A 610 34.27 9.05 -18.90
C LEU A 610 33.89 7.70 -19.52
N SER A 611 32.86 7.03 -18.98
CA SER A 611 32.34 5.79 -19.55
C SER A 611 30.83 5.68 -19.41
N PHE A 612 30.18 5.20 -20.47
CA PHE A 612 28.82 4.71 -20.50
C PHE A 612 28.83 3.21 -20.82
N VAL A 613 28.38 2.38 -19.88
CA VAL A 613 28.34 0.93 -20.02
C VAL A 613 26.89 0.46 -19.92
N ASN A 614 26.38 -0.19 -20.97
CA ASN A 614 25.07 -0.82 -20.95
C ASN A 614 25.16 -2.31 -21.26
N ARG A 615 24.76 -3.14 -20.31
CA ARG A 615 24.56 -4.58 -20.44
C ARG A 615 23.10 -4.99 -20.28
N GLY A 616 22.26 -4.09 -19.74
CA GLY A 616 20.83 -4.28 -19.54
C GLY A 616 19.98 -3.65 -20.64
N THR A 617 18.77 -3.24 -20.30
CA THR A 617 17.82 -2.59 -21.22
C THR A 617 17.58 -1.15 -20.80
N ASN A 618 17.69 -0.22 -21.74
CA ASN A 618 17.25 1.17 -21.57
C ASN A 618 16.22 1.51 -22.63
N THR A 619 15.09 2.05 -22.20
CA THR A 619 14.02 2.52 -23.08
C THR A 619 13.74 3.99 -22.79
N ALA A 620 13.75 4.85 -23.80
CA ALA A 620 13.42 6.28 -23.69
C ALA A 620 12.74 6.77 -24.98
N THR A 621 12.21 8.00 -25.00
CA THR A 621 11.78 8.61 -26.27
C THR A 621 12.98 8.82 -27.18
N SER A 622 14.04 9.45 -26.66
CA SER A 622 15.30 9.75 -27.34
C SER A 622 16.48 9.52 -26.39
N PHE A 623 17.65 9.20 -26.95
CA PHE A 623 18.91 9.11 -26.22
C PHE A 623 19.94 10.08 -26.81
N PHE A 624 20.62 10.80 -25.95
CA PHE A 624 21.77 11.64 -26.27
C PHE A 624 22.92 11.22 -25.34
N ILE A 625 23.96 10.61 -25.91
CA ILE A 625 25.06 10.05 -25.14
C ILE A 625 26.36 10.66 -25.63
N ARG A 626 27.07 11.38 -24.77
CA ARG A 626 28.42 11.89 -25.02
C ARG A 626 29.39 11.37 -23.98
N SER A 627 30.32 10.50 -24.39
CA SER A 627 31.26 9.85 -23.46
C SER A 627 32.64 9.58 -24.06
N GLY A 628 33.69 9.41 -23.25
CA GLY A 628 34.97 8.88 -23.73
C GLY A 628 34.84 7.46 -24.29
N LEU A 629 34.09 6.60 -23.59
CA LEU A 629 33.81 5.22 -23.97
C LEU A 629 32.33 4.92 -23.88
N ILE A 630 31.74 4.39 -24.96
CA ILE A 630 30.41 3.76 -24.95
C ILE A 630 30.60 2.26 -25.16
N PHE A 631 30.24 1.45 -24.18
CA PHE A 631 30.16 0.00 -24.30
C PHE A 631 28.70 -0.43 -24.19
N ASN A 632 28.16 -1.09 -25.21
CA ASN A 632 26.81 -1.63 -25.21
C ASN A 632 26.84 -3.11 -25.59
N SER A 633 26.48 -3.98 -24.64
CA SER A 633 26.16 -5.39 -24.86
C SER A 633 24.68 -5.71 -24.66
N GLY A 634 23.89 -4.75 -24.17
CA GLY A 634 22.45 -4.87 -23.95
C GLY A 634 21.61 -4.15 -25.01
N THR A 635 20.42 -3.67 -24.62
CA THR A 635 19.46 -2.97 -25.50
C THR A 635 19.37 -1.48 -25.18
N LEU A 636 19.43 -0.64 -26.21
CA LEU A 636 19.03 0.77 -26.20
C LEU A 636 17.86 0.97 -27.18
N GLU A 637 16.71 1.39 -26.68
CA GLU A 637 15.49 1.58 -27.47
C GLU A 637 14.97 3.02 -27.38
N ALA A 638 15.23 3.81 -28.43
CA ALA A 638 14.63 5.11 -28.66
C ALA A 638 13.25 4.94 -29.32
N ALA A 639 12.21 4.79 -28.49
CA ALA A 639 10.87 4.39 -28.93
C ALA A 639 10.15 5.44 -29.79
N GLY A 640 10.52 6.71 -29.71
CA GLY A 640 9.84 7.81 -30.41
C GLY A 640 10.74 8.75 -31.20
N GLY A 641 12.03 8.81 -30.90
CA GLY A 641 12.94 9.85 -31.38
C GLY A 641 14.32 9.32 -31.77
N ILE A 642 15.34 10.16 -31.56
CA ILE A 642 16.70 9.93 -32.04
C ILE A 642 17.51 9.17 -30.99
N LEU A 643 18.42 8.31 -31.44
CA LEU A 643 19.51 7.78 -30.62
C LEU A 643 20.83 8.35 -31.15
N SER A 644 21.42 9.31 -30.43
CA SER A 644 22.67 9.96 -30.78
C SER A 644 23.77 9.55 -29.80
N MET A 645 24.88 9.06 -30.35
CA MET A 645 26.06 8.62 -29.61
C MET A 645 27.29 9.34 -30.14
N GLU A 646 27.98 10.08 -29.28
CA GLU A 646 29.24 10.76 -29.56
C GLU A 646 30.31 10.26 -28.59
N ALA A 647 31.35 9.58 -29.08
CA ALA A 647 32.40 9.08 -28.21
C ALA A 647 33.79 8.99 -28.83
N GLY A 648 34.81 8.94 -27.96
CA GLY A 648 36.16 8.56 -28.38
C GLY A 648 36.19 7.12 -28.91
N ARG A 649 35.48 6.21 -28.22
CA ARG A 649 35.34 4.80 -28.60
C ARG A 649 33.93 4.29 -28.39
N VAL A 650 33.37 3.59 -29.38
CA VAL A 650 32.09 2.88 -29.31
C VAL A 650 32.31 1.38 -29.47
N GLN A 651 31.80 0.57 -28.56
CA GLN A 651 31.85 -0.89 -28.61
C GLN A 651 30.44 -1.44 -28.51
N LEU A 652 29.96 -2.06 -29.59
CA LEU A 652 28.70 -2.79 -29.64
C LEU A 652 29.05 -4.27 -29.68
N GLN A 653 28.99 -4.95 -28.54
CA GLN A 653 29.43 -6.34 -28.41
C GLN A 653 28.37 -7.19 -27.71
N GLY A 654 27.60 -7.94 -28.49
CA GLY A 654 26.65 -8.91 -27.94
C GLY A 654 27.30 -10.25 -27.62
N GLU A 655 26.65 -11.04 -26.78
CA GLU A 655 26.92 -12.48 -26.74
C GLU A 655 26.64 -13.08 -28.12
N ASN A 656 27.25 -14.23 -28.45
CA ASN A 656 27.09 -14.87 -29.76
C ASN A 656 25.61 -14.92 -30.14
N ILE A 657 25.25 -14.29 -31.26
CA ILE A 657 23.91 -14.34 -31.80
C ILE A 657 23.68 -15.80 -32.23
N ALA A 658 23.09 -16.60 -31.35
CA ALA A 658 22.47 -17.84 -31.76
C ALA A 658 21.19 -17.44 -32.48
N ALA A 659 21.33 -17.07 -33.76
CA ALA A 659 20.21 -16.87 -34.65
C ALA A 659 19.51 -18.22 -34.82
N VAL A 660 18.56 -18.53 -33.93
CA VAL A 660 17.60 -19.57 -34.19
C VAL A 660 16.64 -18.98 -35.21
N VAL A 661 16.88 -19.27 -36.49
CA VAL A 661 15.93 -18.98 -37.56
C VAL A 661 14.71 -19.86 -37.31
N THR A 662 13.69 -19.33 -36.64
CA THR A 662 12.55 -20.15 -36.23
C THR A 662 11.52 -20.43 -37.32
N ASN A 663 11.50 -19.75 -38.47
CA ASN A 663 10.63 -20.17 -39.60
C ASN A 663 11.13 -19.65 -40.95
N ILE A 664 11.53 -20.57 -41.84
CA ILE A 664 11.54 -20.32 -43.29
C ILE A 664 10.20 -20.83 -43.81
N THR A 665 9.27 -19.94 -44.11
CA THR A 665 8.04 -20.32 -44.80
C THR A 665 8.26 -20.12 -46.29
N THR A 666 8.54 -21.20 -47.01
CA THR A 666 8.44 -21.23 -48.47
C THR A 666 6.98 -21.47 -48.83
N ASN A 667 6.26 -20.41 -49.21
CA ASN A 667 4.98 -20.60 -49.87
C ASN A 667 5.27 -20.92 -51.34
N ILE A 668 5.05 -22.19 -51.71
CA ILE A 668 5.03 -22.62 -53.09
C ILE A 668 3.61 -22.39 -53.59
N VAL A 669 3.43 -21.40 -54.45
CA VAL A 669 2.17 -21.20 -55.17
C VAL A 669 2.40 -21.62 -56.62
N LEU A 670 1.68 -22.65 -57.06
CA LEU A 670 1.56 -22.97 -58.47
C LEU A 670 0.64 -21.92 -59.09
N ASP A 671 1.19 -21.07 -59.96
CA ASP A 671 0.35 -20.23 -60.80
C ASP A 671 -0.35 -21.12 -61.84
N PRO A 672 -1.69 -21.28 -61.77
CA PRO A 672 -2.40 -22.19 -62.64
C PRO A 672 -2.49 -21.70 -64.09
N ILE A 673 -2.09 -20.46 -64.40
CA ILE A 673 -2.21 -19.86 -65.74
C ILE A 673 -0.94 -20.09 -66.57
N ILE A 674 0.24 -20.09 -65.93
CA ILE A 674 1.54 -20.19 -66.62
C ILE A 674 2.35 -21.44 -66.28
N LEU A 675 1.84 -22.36 -65.44
CA LEU A 675 2.56 -23.59 -65.05
C LEU A 675 3.97 -23.29 -64.51
N ALA A 676 4.15 -22.13 -63.89
CA ALA A 676 5.42 -21.68 -63.33
C ALA A 676 5.40 -21.80 -61.81
N LEU A 677 6.47 -22.35 -61.26
CA LEU A 677 6.68 -22.47 -59.82
C LEU A 677 7.10 -21.09 -59.27
N VAL A 678 6.19 -20.37 -58.63
CA VAL A 678 6.54 -19.13 -57.91
C VAL A 678 6.89 -19.52 -56.48
N THR A 679 8.17 -19.41 -56.14
CA THR A 679 8.66 -19.58 -54.78
C THR A 679 8.77 -18.21 -54.12
N ASN A 680 7.82 -17.87 -53.24
CA ASN A 680 8.00 -16.75 -52.33
C ASN A 680 8.60 -17.28 -51.03
N VAL A 681 9.89 -17.00 -50.84
CA VAL A 681 10.58 -17.27 -49.57
C VAL A 681 10.32 -16.08 -48.66
N SER A 682 9.47 -16.24 -47.64
CA SER A 682 9.41 -15.28 -46.54
C SER A 682 10.25 -15.82 -45.38
N THR A 683 11.42 -15.22 -45.17
CA THR A 683 12.23 -15.44 -43.97
C THR A 683 11.79 -14.49 -42.87
N ASN A 684 11.06 -15.00 -41.87
CA ASN A 684 10.87 -14.28 -40.61
C ASN A 684 12.03 -14.64 -39.69
N ILE A 685 12.98 -13.71 -39.54
CA ILE A 685 14.06 -13.84 -38.56
C ILE A 685 13.48 -13.40 -37.21
N THR A 686 13.25 -14.33 -36.30
CA THR A 686 12.95 -14.04 -34.89
C THR A 686 14.21 -14.29 -34.08
N THR A 687 14.96 -13.23 -33.73
CA THR A 687 16.14 -13.36 -32.87
C THR A 687 15.69 -13.44 -31.40
N ASN A 688 15.95 -14.57 -30.76
CA ASN A 688 15.60 -14.82 -29.34
C ASN A 688 16.77 -14.60 -28.37
N THR A 689 17.88 -14.00 -28.82
CA THR A 689 19.06 -13.76 -27.97
C THR A 689 19.41 -12.28 -27.86
N LEU A 690 19.83 -11.87 -26.66
CA LEU A 690 20.31 -10.54 -26.25
C LEU A 690 21.61 -10.16 -26.98
N ALA A 691 21.52 -9.88 -28.27
CA ALA A 691 22.57 -9.16 -28.99
C ALA A 691 22.69 -7.74 -28.44
N ALA A 692 23.84 -7.09 -28.64
CA ALA A 692 23.93 -5.64 -28.46
C ALA A 692 22.96 -4.95 -29.43
N ARG A 693 21.81 -4.48 -28.94
CA ARG A 693 20.72 -3.95 -29.77
C ARG A 693 20.60 -2.44 -29.63
N LEU A 694 20.59 -1.76 -30.77
CA LEU A 694 20.23 -0.36 -30.90
C LEU A 694 18.96 -0.26 -31.73
N THR A 695 17.96 0.45 -31.22
CA THR A 695 16.64 0.55 -31.82
C THR A 695 16.19 2.00 -31.82
N SER A 696 15.76 2.52 -32.97
CA SER A 696 15.12 3.83 -33.09
C SER A 696 14.09 3.80 -34.21
N ARG A 697 12.93 4.42 -34.03
CA ARG A 697 11.96 4.58 -35.14
C ARG A 697 12.32 5.70 -36.12
N SER A 698 13.32 6.51 -35.78
CA SER A 698 13.73 7.68 -36.55
C SER A 698 15.18 7.53 -36.99
N LEU A 699 16.12 8.14 -36.27
CA LEU A 699 17.53 8.22 -36.61
C LEU A 699 18.39 7.58 -35.52
N ILE A 700 19.35 6.76 -35.94
CA ILE A 700 20.52 6.41 -35.14
C ILE A 700 21.71 7.19 -35.70
N GLU A 701 22.35 7.99 -34.85
CA GLU A 701 23.58 8.73 -35.17
C GLU A 701 24.72 8.25 -34.27
N ILE A 702 25.82 7.82 -34.90
CA ILE A 702 27.03 7.38 -34.21
C ILE A 702 28.21 8.19 -34.72
N ARG A 703 28.84 8.97 -33.84
CA ARG A 703 30.09 9.69 -34.07
C ARG A 703 31.15 9.13 -33.15
N ALA A 704 32.14 8.44 -33.70
CA ALA A 704 33.16 7.74 -32.93
C ALA A 704 34.58 8.05 -33.43
N GLY A 705 35.56 8.07 -32.53
CA GLY A 705 36.97 7.94 -32.92
C GLY A 705 37.22 6.53 -33.45
N ASP A 706 37.05 5.54 -32.58
CA ASP A 706 37.08 4.11 -32.89
C ASP A 706 35.70 3.46 -32.68
N MET A 707 35.29 2.56 -33.56
CA MET A 707 34.10 1.73 -33.40
C MET A 707 34.46 0.25 -33.50
N ILE A 708 33.85 -0.58 -32.66
CA ILE A 708 33.88 -2.04 -32.77
C ILE A 708 32.45 -2.53 -32.69
N ALA A 709 31.99 -3.23 -33.73
CA ALA A 709 30.69 -3.88 -33.73
C ALA A 709 30.87 -5.39 -33.94
N SER A 710 30.35 -6.18 -33.02
CA SER A 710 30.35 -7.65 -33.10
C SER A 710 29.09 -8.18 -32.45
N ASN A 711 28.40 -9.10 -33.12
CA ASN A 711 27.15 -9.67 -32.60
C ASN A 711 26.14 -8.59 -32.17
N SER A 712 26.01 -7.52 -32.98
CA SER A 712 25.17 -6.37 -32.70
C SER A 712 24.07 -6.19 -33.74
N LEU A 713 22.90 -5.74 -33.31
CA LEU A 713 21.74 -5.43 -34.15
C LEU A 713 21.43 -3.93 -34.09
N ILE A 714 21.36 -3.27 -35.24
CA ILE A 714 20.99 -1.85 -35.34
C ILE A 714 19.73 -1.77 -36.19
N GLU A 715 18.62 -1.35 -35.59
CA GLU A 715 17.32 -1.21 -36.23
C GLU A 715 16.90 0.27 -36.22
N CYS A 716 16.87 0.88 -37.40
CA CYS A 716 16.48 2.27 -37.55
C CYS A 716 15.90 2.60 -38.93
N ALA A 717 15.11 3.67 -39.02
CA ALA A 717 14.67 4.19 -40.31
C ALA A 717 15.84 4.86 -41.08
N ARG A 718 16.75 5.52 -40.35
CA ARG A 718 17.98 6.09 -40.90
C ARG A 718 19.15 5.85 -39.97
N LEU A 719 20.29 5.43 -40.54
CA LEU A 719 21.57 5.31 -39.84
C LEU A 719 22.54 6.38 -40.36
N MET A 720 23.17 7.12 -39.45
CA MET A 720 24.29 8.02 -39.73
C MET A 720 25.51 7.56 -38.94
N LEU A 721 26.57 7.22 -39.65
CA LEU A 721 27.80 6.71 -39.06
C LEU A 721 28.98 7.60 -39.48
N SER A 722 29.74 8.09 -38.50
CA SER A 722 30.97 8.86 -38.71
C SER A 722 32.05 8.31 -37.78
N VAL A 723 33.04 7.61 -38.34
CA VAL A 723 34.15 7.00 -37.61
C VAL A 723 35.46 7.55 -38.18
N THR A 724 36.33 8.12 -37.36
CA THR A 724 37.52 8.84 -37.84
C THR A 724 38.80 8.02 -37.86
N ASN A 725 38.92 7.01 -37.00
CA ASN A 725 40.15 6.23 -36.82
C ASN A 725 39.98 4.80 -37.33
N ASN A 726 39.29 3.92 -36.59
CA ASN A 726 39.10 2.51 -36.95
C ASN A 726 37.63 2.08 -36.78
N LEU A 727 37.12 1.28 -37.72
CA LEU A 727 35.80 0.65 -37.69
C LEU A 727 35.93 -0.89 -37.72
#